data_AF-A0A3D4PLP0-F1
#
_entry.id   AF-A0A3D4PLP0-F1
#
_cell.length_a   1.000
_cell.length_b   1.000
_cell.length_c   1.000
_cell.angle_alpha   90.00
_cell.angle_beta   90.00
_cell.angle_gamma   90.00
#
_symmetry.space_group_name_H-M   'P 1'
#
loop_
_entity.id
_entity.type
_entity.pdbx_description
1 polymer ?
#
loop_
_entity_poly.entity_id
_entity_poly.type
_entity_poly.pdbx_seq_one_letter_code
_entity_poly.pdbx_strand_id
1 'polypeptide(L)'
;MSKTSSADRPDESVIEAARGLLGYLNFSNGSRDYGAFNNWNLLFAHFGVNDLRSIHEYLLEQLQELQVENSAFQDSSQATRVLEILFGQMLDAYYSYHHDLLFHISKERLIEPFFIATLAEAVLTQQSTSDDVDEIVQNSILQVNDFIGYRPVALLENGRMVQAYPHEKFALIPLSFKETGTAVGKYQDLIQKTLSLLEQVPESVIAATHFLRRNLEELAVDVRAYDYNHPVFKRTNYLFGEWDPHRIGLDGYYHRFVVRSIILDALIDWIQYICQIEKVPYEEALFDASAALGGTILMASSISGSGPDTFDSTVSLSSLLPVVARQRDFFYEHLMSKLEGPRAERLYQQQQITQQPFGHVRHALNMFLSNYGAQQVRNRELALMYARMGYAEESRRQAEIIPAASIRFETEIQWRIRIVQQHNHAGEFEQSLPLLSEIKELYRRGIECGAFIDPWNILGFQGQFNLFSNRDDSVPDVRVEILIEVMEQIFSVHAETLTEAAIAGREEIISQLSESFKSFAEHWDEYATTTVEDIPKLYGVKTYESAMIVARTLLAWQKADPQENSLSFWRTHVEMFDSHLAYHNIVSVLLDKRDLNSAFGLLMQWFSQIEESDSVHFDETFSVSLLEWANLLRKTDDDDDSLFDRYRRSLELLEANAGSRWGMPRMSIDVSTPSPETEENDQDWWDEPALDGPWDQEEEEDPDSPFAAAYEGVTFRDSADDGQEGSLSDGSSPFENNEFERWGRSYESQLKFLQSVAELQQQAIIVAARL
;
A
#
# COMPACT_ATOMS: atom_id res chain seq x y z
N MET A 1 55.22 7.08 -10.87
CA MET A 1 55.65 6.59 -12.20
C MET A 1 55.49 5.07 -12.26
N SER A 2 54.26 4.65 -12.53
CA SER A 2 53.87 3.30 -12.94
C SER A 2 53.08 3.50 -14.22
N LYS A 3 53.41 2.73 -15.26
CA LYS A 3 53.00 2.95 -16.65
C LYS A 3 51.47 2.89 -16.80
N THR A 4 50.82 4.04 -16.90
CA THR A 4 49.51 4.21 -17.53
C THR A 4 49.66 3.89 -19.02
N SER A 5 48.91 2.92 -19.51
CA SER A 5 48.81 2.62 -20.94
C SER A 5 48.23 3.82 -21.66
N SER A 6 48.85 4.19 -22.77
CA SER A 6 48.55 5.35 -23.61
C SER A 6 47.25 5.20 -24.44
N ALA A 7 46.14 4.80 -23.82
CA ALA A 7 44.86 4.56 -24.50
C ALA A 7 43.68 5.43 -24.02
N ASP A 8 43.74 6.07 -22.84
CA ASP A 8 42.68 6.97 -22.34
C ASP A 8 43.21 8.40 -22.22
N ARG A 9 43.26 9.15 -23.32
CA ARG A 9 43.21 10.61 -23.20
C ARG A 9 41.74 10.99 -23.38
N PRO A 10 41.12 11.68 -22.40
CA PRO A 10 39.76 12.16 -22.56
C PRO A 10 39.70 13.04 -23.82
N ASP A 11 38.65 12.87 -24.62
CA ASP A 11 38.43 13.66 -25.82
C ASP A 11 38.40 15.16 -25.47
N GLU A 12 38.78 16.02 -26.42
CA GLU A 12 38.82 17.48 -26.22
C GLU A 12 37.46 18.02 -25.74
N SER A 13 36.36 17.41 -26.20
CA SER A 13 34.99 17.70 -25.76
C SER A 13 34.73 17.38 -24.28
N VAL A 14 35.35 16.32 -23.74
CA VAL A 14 35.21 15.91 -22.34
C VAL A 14 35.97 16.87 -21.42
N ILE A 15 37.15 17.33 -21.87
CA ILE A 15 37.93 18.35 -21.17
C ILE A 15 37.16 19.68 -21.15
N GLU A 16 36.62 20.12 -22.28
CA GLU A 16 35.78 21.33 -22.36
C GLU A 16 34.52 21.22 -21.49
N ALA A 17 33.86 20.07 -21.49
CA ALA A 17 32.68 19.81 -20.65
C ALA A 17 33.02 19.89 -19.14
N ALA A 18 34.12 19.27 -18.71
CA ALA A 18 34.59 19.36 -17.33
C ALA A 18 34.90 20.81 -16.93
N ARG A 19 35.58 21.57 -17.79
CA ARG A 19 35.90 22.99 -17.54
C ARG A 19 34.65 23.86 -17.46
N GLY A 20 33.69 23.64 -18.36
CA GLY A 20 32.40 24.34 -18.35
C GLY A 20 31.60 24.02 -17.09
N LEU A 21 31.56 22.76 -16.68
CA LEU A 21 30.89 22.32 -15.46
C LEU A 21 31.55 22.91 -14.20
N LEU A 22 32.88 22.87 -14.08
CA LEU A 22 33.58 23.48 -12.95
C LEU A 22 33.38 25.00 -12.91
N GLY A 23 33.26 25.67 -14.06
CA GLY A 23 32.86 27.07 -14.12
C GLY A 23 31.46 27.31 -13.56
N TYR A 24 30.48 26.47 -13.91
CA TYR A 24 29.14 26.54 -13.34
C TYR A 24 29.17 26.31 -11.82
N LEU A 25 29.84 25.26 -11.34
CA LEU A 25 29.94 24.93 -9.91
C LEU A 25 30.65 26.03 -9.09
N ASN A 26 31.54 26.82 -9.71
CA ASN A 26 32.30 27.84 -8.99
C ASN A 26 31.67 29.24 -9.03
N PHE A 27 30.88 29.58 -10.05
CA PHE A 27 30.38 30.94 -10.25
C PHE A 27 28.86 31.06 -10.23
N SER A 28 28.12 29.95 -10.28
CA SER A 28 26.65 29.96 -10.23
C SER A 28 26.14 30.05 -8.79
N ASN A 29 24.97 30.67 -8.62
CA ASN A 29 24.22 30.66 -7.36
C ASN A 29 23.17 29.53 -7.32
N GLY A 30 23.29 28.52 -8.20
CA GLY A 30 22.36 27.39 -8.26
C GLY A 30 21.16 27.58 -9.21
N SER A 31 21.20 28.55 -10.13
CA SER A 31 20.18 28.65 -11.18
C SER A 31 20.37 27.54 -12.22
N ARG A 32 19.32 26.78 -12.54
CA ARG A 32 19.35 25.70 -13.54
C ARG A 32 20.00 26.15 -14.86
N ASP A 33 21.09 25.48 -15.23
CA ASP A 33 21.82 25.68 -16.48
C ASP A 33 21.88 24.39 -17.29
N TYR A 34 21.14 24.36 -18.39
CA TYR A 34 21.09 23.21 -19.31
C TYR A 34 22.46 22.90 -19.94
N GLY A 35 23.35 23.88 -20.07
CA GLY A 35 24.73 23.64 -20.51
C GLY A 35 25.49 22.76 -19.53
N ALA A 36 25.34 23.01 -18.23
CA ALA A 36 25.95 22.19 -17.17
C ALA A 36 25.37 20.77 -17.12
N PHE A 37 24.06 20.62 -17.34
CA PHE A 37 23.41 19.30 -17.44
C PHE A 37 23.94 18.48 -18.64
N ASN A 38 24.13 19.13 -19.79
CA ASN A 38 24.75 18.47 -20.95
C ASN A 38 26.20 18.06 -20.66
N ASN A 39 26.97 18.89 -19.94
CA ASN A 39 28.34 18.56 -19.55
C ASN A 39 28.39 17.35 -18.60
N TRP A 40 27.48 17.25 -17.64
CA TRP A 40 27.31 16.03 -16.83
C TRP A 40 27.02 14.81 -17.72
N ASN A 41 26.12 14.94 -18.69
CA ASN A 41 25.77 13.85 -19.60
C ASN A 41 27.00 13.35 -20.40
N LEU A 42 27.85 14.26 -20.89
CA LEU A 42 29.08 13.93 -21.62
C LEU A 42 30.12 13.23 -20.74
N LEU A 43 30.28 13.65 -19.48
CA LEU A 43 31.17 13.00 -18.52
C LEU A 43 30.71 11.57 -18.21
N PHE A 44 29.41 11.39 -17.95
CA PHE A 44 28.83 10.08 -17.70
C PHE A 44 28.90 9.16 -18.94
N ALA A 45 28.81 9.72 -20.15
CA ALA A 45 29.02 8.96 -21.39
C ALA A 45 30.44 8.42 -21.53
N HIS A 46 31.44 9.18 -21.07
CA HIS A 46 32.86 8.81 -21.20
C HIS A 46 33.30 7.81 -20.12
N PHE A 47 33.02 8.10 -18.85
CA PHE A 47 33.46 7.28 -17.71
C PHE A 47 32.50 6.13 -17.40
N GLY A 48 31.24 6.23 -17.85
CA GLY A 48 30.19 5.28 -17.55
C GLY A 48 29.40 5.65 -16.30
N VAL A 49 28.10 5.29 -16.30
CA VAL A 49 27.12 5.70 -15.27
C VAL A 49 27.46 5.19 -13.86
N ASN A 50 28.16 4.05 -13.77
CA ASN A 50 28.47 3.40 -12.50
C ASN A 50 29.80 3.85 -11.87
N ASP A 51 30.60 4.68 -12.55
CA ASP A 51 31.94 5.05 -12.08
C ASP A 51 32.03 6.51 -11.59
N LEU A 52 31.28 6.81 -10.52
CA LEU A 52 31.30 8.12 -9.88
C LEU A 52 32.67 8.52 -9.34
N ARG A 53 33.50 7.55 -8.95
CA ARG A 53 34.82 7.83 -8.36
C ARG A 53 35.73 8.43 -9.41
N SER A 54 35.79 7.82 -10.61
CA SER A 54 36.57 8.37 -11.71
C SER A 54 36.09 9.75 -12.14
N ILE A 55 34.77 9.98 -12.16
CA ILE A 55 34.21 11.32 -12.46
C ILE A 55 34.63 12.34 -11.39
N HIS A 56 34.54 11.99 -10.11
CA HIS A 56 34.92 12.88 -9.01
C HIS A 56 36.43 13.19 -9.02
N GLU A 57 37.28 12.16 -9.14
CA GLU A 57 38.73 12.32 -9.22
C GLU A 57 39.13 13.19 -10.42
N TYR A 58 38.52 12.95 -11.58
CA TYR A 58 38.77 13.74 -12.78
C TYR A 58 38.37 15.21 -12.63
N LEU A 59 37.21 15.49 -12.02
CA LEU A 59 36.78 16.87 -11.76
C LEU A 59 37.72 17.60 -10.79
N LEU A 60 38.25 16.91 -9.77
CA LEU A 60 39.23 17.49 -8.85
C LEU A 60 40.58 17.75 -9.55
N GLU A 61 41.05 16.83 -10.38
CA GLU A 61 42.27 17.02 -11.18
C GLU A 61 42.14 18.22 -12.12
N GLN A 62 41.02 18.30 -12.86
CA GLN A 62 40.75 19.43 -13.75
C GLN A 62 40.60 20.76 -13.01
N LEU A 63 40.05 20.75 -11.79
CA LEU A 63 39.98 21.96 -10.96
C LEU A 63 41.36 22.45 -10.54
N GLN A 64 42.28 21.54 -10.19
CA GLN A 64 43.67 21.87 -9.86
C GLN A 64 44.42 22.43 -11.08
N GLU A 65 44.22 21.86 -12.26
CA GLU A 65 44.79 22.38 -13.51
C GLU A 65 44.26 23.80 -13.81
N LEU A 66 42.95 24.03 -13.65
CA LEU A 66 42.33 25.34 -13.89
C LEU A 66 42.79 26.42 -12.90
N GLN A 67 43.04 26.08 -11.63
CA GLN A 67 43.63 27.01 -10.66
C GLN A 67 45.00 27.53 -11.11
N VAL A 68 45.79 26.70 -11.79
CA VAL A 68 47.14 27.05 -12.28
C VAL A 68 47.05 27.83 -13.61
N GLU A 69 46.15 27.43 -14.50
CA GLU A 69 46.04 28.00 -15.84
C GLU A 69 45.26 29.33 -15.90
N ASN A 70 44.26 29.53 -15.04
CA ASN A 70 43.31 30.64 -15.16
C ASN A 70 43.15 31.42 -13.84
N SER A 71 43.49 32.71 -13.86
CA SER A 71 43.35 33.60 -12.70
C SER A 71 41.92 33.73 -12.17
N ALA A 72 40.90 33.47 -13.00
CA ALA A 72 39.51 33.50 -12.57
C ALA A 72 39.17 32.38 -11.57
N PHE A 73 39.89 31.24 -11.63
CA PHE A 73 39.72 30.10 -10.73
C PHE A 73 40.66 30.14 -9.52
N GLN A 74 41.28 31.29 -9.25
CA GLN A 74 42.18 31.44 -8.10
C GLN A 74 41.45 31.22 -6.76
N ASP A 75 40.17 31.57 -6.69
CA ASP A 75 39.26 31.15 -5.62
C ASP A 75 38.30 30.08 -6.16
N SER A 76 38.62 28.82 -5.88
CA SER A 76 37.77 27.67 -6.23
C SER A 76 37.07 27.07 -5.01
N SER A 77 37.02 27.80 -3.90
CA SER A 77 36.52 27.29 -2.62
C SER A 77 35.08 26.78 -2.73
N GLN A 78 34.25 27.46 -3.53
CA GLN A 78 32.87 27.05 -3.80
C GLN A 78 32.81 25.71 -4.52
N ALA A 79 33.46 25.57 -5.69
CA ALA A 79 33.43 24.32 -6.45
C ALA A 79 34.00 23.13 -5.67
N THR A 80 35.10 23.32 -4.94
CA THR A 80 35.67 22.26 -4.08
C THR A 80 34.67 21.82 -3.02
N ARG A 81 34.05 22.77 -2.32
CA ARG A 81 33.07 22.49 -1.27
C ARG A 81 31.82 21.78 -1.81
N VAL A 82 31.31 22.19 -2.98
CA VAL A 82 30.16 21.53 -3.61
C VAL A 82 30.47 20.09 -3.98
N LEU A 83 31.65 19.83 -4.57
CA LEU A 83 32.07 18.47 -4.91
C LEU A 83 32.24 17.58 -3.67
N GLU A 84 32.85 18.12 -2.61
CA GLU A 84 32.99 17.42 -1.32
C GLU A 84 31.63 17.06 -0.71
N ILE A 85 30.67 17.99 -0.69
CA ILE A 85 29.32 17.76 -0.15
C ILE A 85 28.57 16.76 -1.03
N LEU A 86 28.57 16.96 -2.36
CA LEU A 86 27.81 16.15 -3.31
C LEU A 86 28.24 14.67 -3.28
N PHE A 87 29.54 14.41 -3.46
CA PHE A 87 30.08 13.05 -3.54
C PHE A 87 30.38 12.43 -2.16
N GLY A 88 30.57 13.25 -1.13
CA GLY A 88 30.93 12.77 0.20
C GLY A 88 29.76 12.54 1.17
N GLN A 89 28.70 13.36 1.10
CA GLN A 89 27.63 13.35 2.11
C GLN A 89 26.23 13.30 1.51
N MET A 90 25.95 14.09 0.46
CA MET A 90 24.61 14.28 -0.08
C MET A 90 23.98 12.98 -0.61
N LEU A 91 24.73 12.17 -1.37
CA LEU A 91 24.21 10.91 -1.92
C LEU A 91 23.85 9.89 -0.84
N ASP A 92 24.72 9.73 0.16
CA ASP A 92 24.47 8.83 1.29
C ASP A 92 23.32 9.34 2.15
N ALA A 93 23.25 10.65 2.40
CA ALA A 93 22.16 11.27 3.14
C ALA A 93 20.81 11.14 2.42
N TYR A 94 20.76 11.31 1.09
CA TYR A 94 19.55 11.10 0.30
C TYR A 94 19.07 9.65 0.40
N TYR A 95 19.98 8.68 0.28
CA TYR A 95 19.66 7.27 0.43
C TYR A 95 19.16 6.94 1.84
N SER A 96 19.80 7.47 2.88
CA SER A 96 19.36 7.29 4.27
C SER A 96 18.00 7.91 4.55
N TYR A 97 17.72 9.09 3.99
CA TYR A 97 16.43 9.77 4.13
C TYR A 97 15.28 8.98 3.50
N HIS A 98 15.54 8.36 2.33
CA HIS A 98 14.57 7.57 1.57
C HIS A 98 14.66 6.07 1.81
N HIS A 99 15.35 5.63 2.86
CA HIS A 99 15.58 4.23 3.14
C HIS A 99 14.28 3.42 3.31
N ASP A 100 13.17 4.08 3.66
CA ASP A 100 11.87 3.42 3.77
C ASP A 100 11.10 3.34 2.46
N LEU A 101 10.99 4.45 1.73
CA LEU A 101 10.23 4.53 0.49
C LEU A 101 10.94 3.83 -0.67
N LEU A 102 12.27 3.94 -0.74
CA LEU A 102 13.12 3.43 -1.83
C LEU A 102 14.04 2.29 -1.37
N PHE A 103 13.63 1.54 -0.35
CA PHE A 103 14.45 0.47 0.27
C PHE A 103 14.94 -0.59 -0.73
N HIS A 104 14.17 -0.82 -1.80
CA HIS A 104 14.44 -1.82 -2.84
C HIS A 104 15.43 -1.35 -3.90
N ILE A 105 15.70 -0.06 -3.95
CA ILE A 105 16.57 0.54 -4.96
C ILE A 105 18.00 0.49 -4.45
N SER A 106 18.92 -0.03 -5.27
CA SER A 106 20.35 0.05 -4.95
C SER A 106 20.87 1.46 -5.17
N LYS A 107 21.90 1.88 -4.42
CA LYS A 107 22.48 3.22 -4.56
C LYS A 107 22.90 3.53 -5.99
N GLU A 108 23.45 2.54 -6.68
CA GLU A 108 23.91 2.62 -8.07
C GLU A 108 22.76 2.93 -9.04
N ARG A 109 21.54 2.50 -8.73
CA ARG A 109 20.39 2.71 -9.61
C ARG A 109 19.89 4.15 -9.63
N LEU A 110 20.08 4.90 -8.54
CA LEU A 110 19.73 6.32 -8.44
C LEU A 110 20.75 7.23 -9.13
N ILE A 111 21.95 6.70 -9.39
CA ILE A 111 23.05 7.46 -9.96
C ILE A 111 22.85 7.58 -11.47
N GLU A 112 22.26 8.68 -11.89
CA GLU A 112 22.03 9.03 -13.29
C GLU A 112 22.50 10.50 -13.52
N PRO A 113 22.99 10.86 -14.71
CA PRO A 113 23.68 12.14 -14.94
C PRO A 113 22.84 13.37 -14.55
N PHE A 114 21.57 13.39 -14.94
CA PHE A 114 20.67 14.51 -14.64
C PHE A 114 20.17 14.53 -13.19
N PHE A 115 20.16 13.37 -12.52
CA PHE A 115 19.87 13.31 -11.10
C PHE A 115 21.01 13.95 -10.29
N ILE A 116 22.26 13.59 -10.60
CA ILE A 116 23.45 14.21 -9.99
C ILE A 116 23.50 15.71 -10.26
N ALA A 117 23.18 16.14 -11.49
CA ALA A 117 23.08 17.55 -11.83
C ALA A 117 22.03 18.31 -10.99
N THR A 118 20.88 17.68 -10.74
CA THR A 118 19.81 18.25 -9.90
C THR A 118 20.22 18.35 -8.43
N LEU A 119 20.93 17.34 -7.91
CA LEU A 119 21.49 17.40 -6.55
C LEU A 119 22.56 18.51 -6.43
N ALA A 120 23.44 18.64 -7.43
CA ALA A 120 24.45 19.69 -7.46
C ALA A 120 23.82 21.10 -7.49
N GLU A 121 22.75 21.28 -8.25
CA GLU A 121 21.95 22.51 -8.31
C GLU A 121 21.37 22.88 -6.93
N ALA A 122 20.80 21.89 -6.22
CA ALA A 122 20.24 22.11 -4.89
C ALA A 122 21.32 22.46 -3.86
N VAL A 123 22.45 21.74 -3.85
CA VAL A 123 23.59 22.04 -2.97
C VAL A 123 24.12 23.45 -3.22
N LEU A 124 24.27 23.86 -4.48
CA LEU A 124 24.69 25.22 -4.84
C LEU A 124 23.70 26.28 -4.33
N THR A 125 22.41 26.02 -4.47
CA THR A 125 21.35 26.94 -4.01
C THR A 125 21.42 27.11 -2.50
N GLN A 126 21.51 26.01 -1.74
CA GLN A 126 21.50 26.03 -0.28
C GLN A 126 22.81 26.54 0.32
N GLN A 127 23.94 26.29 -0.32
CA GLN A 127 25.24 26.81 0.11
C GLN A 127 25.31 28.34 0.07
N SER A 128 24.49 29.00 -0.75
CA SER A 128 24.38 30.46 -0.73
C SER A 128 23.63 31.00 0.51
N THR A 129 22.91 30.13 1.22
CA THR A 129 21.98 30.50 2.31
C THR A 129 22.53 30.14 3.69
N SER A 130 23.23 29.02 3.84
CA SER A 130 23.84 28.59 5.12
C SER A 130 25.29 28.13 4.92
N ASP A 131 26.07 28.19 5.99
CA ASP A 131 27.45 27.70 6.07
C ASP A 131 27.56 26.34 6.79
N ASP A 132 26.48 25.81 7.36
CA ASP A 132 26.48 24.49 8.00
C ASP A 132 26.23 23.39 6.95
N VAL A 133 27.12 22.39 6.88
CA VAL A 133 27.04 21.32 5.89
C VAL A 133 25.82 20.43 6.12
N ASP A 134 25.49 20.11 7.38
CA ASP A 134 24.36 19.24 7.70
C ASP A 134 23.04 19.91 7.32
N GLU A 135 22.92 21.22 7.57
CA GLU A 135 21.76 22.03 7.19
C GLU A 135 21.64 22.17 5.66
N ILE A 136 22.77 22.39 4.96
CA ILE A 136 22.80 22.43 3.47
C ILE A 136 22.28 21.10 2.91
N VAL A 137 22.75 19.96 3.42
CA VAL A 137 22.34 18.63 2.94
C VAL A 137 20.86 18.40 3.20
N GLN A 138 20.38 18.65 4.42
CA GLN A 138 18.97 18.45 4.77
C GLN A 138 18.04 19.34 3.91
N ASN A 139 18.35 20.63 3.77
CA ASN A 139 17.54 21.54 2.97
C ASN A 139 17.61 21.20 1.47
N SER A 140 18.75 20.70 0.99
CA SER A 140 18.90 20.24 -0.40
C SER A 140 18.01 19.03 -0.66
N ILE A 141 17.93 18.07 0.27
CA ILE A 141 17.04 16.90 0.14
C ILE A 141 15.58 17.35 0.07
N LEU A 142 15.16 18.24 0.98
CA LEU A 142 13.79 18.78 0.99
C LEU A 142 13.45 19.57 -0.27
N GLN A 143 14.42 20.27 -0.86
CA GLN A 143 14.24 21.01 -2.11
C GLN A 143 14.07 20.07 -3.32
N VAL A 144 14.85 18.99 -3.39
CA VAL A 144 14.84 18.06 -4.52
C VAL A 144 13.64 17.10 -4.45
N ASN A 145 13.12 16.83 -3.24
CA ASN A 145 11.90 16.07 -3.01
C ASN A 145 10.64 16.88 -3.37
N ASP A 146 10.38 17.03 -4.66
CA ASP A 146 9.28 17.85 -5.18
C ASP A 146 8.07 17.05 -5.67
N PHE A 147 8.16 15.72 -5.75
CA PHE A 147 7.14 14.86 -6.35
C PHE A 147 6.54 13.85 -5.38
N ILE A 148 5.24 13.59 -5.55
CA ILE A 148 4.44 12.63 -4.77
C ILE A 148 3.53 11.76 -5.65
N GLY A 149 3.16 12.25 -6.83
CA GLY A 149 2.18 11.65 -7.72
C GLY A 149 0.73 11.99 -7.35
N TYR A 150 -0.21 11.17 -7.81
CA TYR A 150 -1.62 11.34 -7.49
C TYR A 150 -1.91 10.98 -6.03
N ARG A 151 -2.13 12.02 -5.20
CA ARG A 151 -2.52 11.90 -3.78
C ARG A 151 -3.80 12.71 -3.53
N PRO A 152 -4.95 12.07 -3.27
CA PRO A 152 -6.12 12.77 -2.76
C PRO A 152 -5.78 13.48 -1.45
N VAL A 153 -6.13 14.77 -1.34
CA VAL A 153 -5.86 15.57 -0.15
C VAL A 153 -7.18 15.96 0.52
N ALA A 154 -7.34 15.58 1.78
CA ALA A 154 -8.47 15.99 2.58
C ALA A 154 -8.46 17.53 2.77
N LEU A 155 -9.62 18.16 2.57
CA LEU A 155 -9.84 19.57 2.88
C LEU A 155 -10.32 19.67 4.32
N LEU A 156 -9.55 20.35 5.17
CA LEU A 156 -9.97 20.64 6.54
C LEU A 156 -11.12 21.67 6.54
N GLU A 157 -11.93 21.70 7.61
CA GLU A 157 -13.05 22.64 7.77
C GLU A 157 -12.62 24.12 7.65
N ASN A 158 -11.36 24.42 7.96
CA ASN A 158 -10.77 25.76 7.81
C ASN A 158 -10.41 26.13 6.36
N GLY A 159 -10.74 25.28 5.38
CA GLY A 159 -10.44 25.43 3.96
C GLY A 159 -8.97 25.21 3.60
N ARG A 160 -8.14 24.71 4.53
CA ARG A 160 -6.74 24.37 4.26
C ARG A 160 -6.64 22.91 3.85
N MET A 161 -5.86 22.68 2.80
CA MET A 161 -5.44 21.34 2.39
C MET A 161 -4.44 20.80 3.41
N VAL A 162 -4.60 19.53 3.83
CA VAL A 162 -3.59 18.82 4.61
C VAL A 162 -2.31 18.75 3.77
N GLN A 163 -1.18 19.20 4.31
CA GLN A 163 0.10 19.10 3.61
C GLN A 163 0.60 17.66 3.67
N ALA A 164 1.09 17.15 2.54
CA ALA A 164 1.73 15.85 2.49
C ALA A 164 2.99 15.79 3.38
N TYR A 165 3.29 14.61 3.91
CA TYR A 165 4.46 14.41 4.76
C TYR A 165 5.76 14.59 3.96
N PRO A 166 6.82 15.15 4.56
CA PRO A 166 8.11 15.33 3.88
C PRO A 166 8.76 14.05 3.38
N HIS A 167 8.52 12.90 4.04
CA HIS A 167 9.08 11.59 3.65
C HIS A 167 8.27 10.87 2.57
N GLU A 168 7.07 11.37 2.24
CA GLU A 168 6.26 10.85 1.14
C GLU A 168 6.70 11.43 -0.21
N LYS A 169 7.29 12.63 -0.17
CA LYS A 169 7.86 13.28 -1.35
C LYS A 169 9.25 12.74 -1.63
N PHE A 170 9.56 12.50 -2.89
CA PHE A 170 10.88 12.10 -3.34
C PHE A 170 11.24 12.82 -4.65
N ALA A 171 12.50 12.75 -5.03
CA ALA A 171 12.96 13.32 -6.27
C ALA A 171 12.83 12.32 -7.42
N LEU A 172 12.17 12.75 -8.49
CA LEU A 172 12.13 12.01 -9.74
C LEU A 172 13.53 11.98 -10.38
N ILE A 173 13.80 10.92 -11.14
CA ILE A 173 15.02 10.84 -11.94
C ILE A 173 14.73 11.43 -13.33
N PRO A 174 15.34 12.56 -13.72
CA PRO A 174 15.09 13.14 -15.04
C PRO A 174 15.70 12.26 -16.13
N LEU A 175 14.90 11.92 -17.14
CA LEU A 175 15.31 11.13 -18.30
C LEU A 175 15.64 11.99 -19.52
N SER A 176 14.96 13.14 -19.69
CA SER A 176 15.18 14.04 -20.82
C SER A 176 14.75 15.45 -20.48
N PHE A 177 15.51 16.44 -20.96
CA PHE A 177 15.07 17.83 -21.02
C PHE A 177 15.00 18.29 -22.47
N LYS A 178 14.11 19.24 -22.73
CA LYS A 178 13.91 19.83 -24.07
C LYS A 178 15.19 20.46 -24.63
N GLU A 179 15.99 21.12 -23.78
CA GLU A 179 17.21 21.83 -24.17
C GLU A 179 18.45 20.94 -24.25
N THR A 180 18.52 19.86 -23.47
CA THR A 180 19.71 18.99 -23.38
C THR A 180 19.56 17.65 -24.10
N GLY A 181 18.33 17.21 -24.36
CA GLY A 181 18.03 15.87 -24.84
C GLY A 181 18.05 14.82 -23.72
N THR A 182 18.18 13.56 -24.12
CA THR A 182 18.05 12.39 -23.26
C THR A 182 19.31 12.11 -22.44
N ALA A 183 19.13 11.71 -21.18
CA ALA A 183 20.18 11.22 -20.29
C ALA A 183 20.82 9.94 -20.84
N VAL A 184 22.13 9.83 -20.72
CA VAL A 184 22.87 8.60 -20.96
C VAL A 184 22.58 7.62 -19.82
N GLY A 185 22.16 6.41 -20.17
CA GLY A 185 21.82 5.39 -19.19
C GLY A 185 20.97 4.27 -19.77
N LYS A 186 20.40 3.45 -18.90
CA LYS A 186 19.60 2.26 -19.27
C LYS A 186 18.45 2.59 -20.24
N TYR A 187 17.82 3.76 -20.07
CA TYR A 187 16.61 4.16 -20.80
C TYR A 187 16.87 5.00 -22.05
N GLN A 188 18.13 5.35 -22.35
CA GLN A 188 18.47 6.34 -23.38
C GLN A 188 17.83 6.04 -24.75
N ASP A 189 18.10 4.85 -25.29
CA ASP A 189 17.67 4.47 -26.64
C ASP A 189 16.14 4.46 -26.78
N LEU A 190 15.44 3.92 -25.77
CA LEU A 190 13.98 3.82 -25.73
C LEU A 190 13.35 5.22 -25.70
N ILE A 191 13.79 6.07 -24.78
CA ILE A 191 13.24 7.42 -24.62
C ILE A 191 13.53 8.29 -25.85
N GLN A 192 14.76 8.27 -26.35
CA GLN A 192 15.15 9.05 -27.52
C GLN A 192 14.33 8.63 -28.75
N LYS A 193 14.11 7.33 -28.95
CA LYS A 193 13.30 6.83 -30.06
C LYS A 193 11.82 7.16 -29.87
N THR A 194 11.25 7.02 -28.68
CA THR A 194 9.86 7.41 -28.39
C THR A 194 9.60 8.89 -28.63
N LEU A 195 10.46 9.79 -28.13
CA LEU A 195 10.32 11.23 -28.36
C LEU A 195 10.41 11.56 -29.85
N SER A 196 11.32 10.93 -30.59
CA SER A 196 11.43 11.10 -32.05
C SER A 196 10.18 10.62 -32.80
N LEU A 197 9.50 9.56 -32.33
CA LEU A 197 8.23 9.12 -32.92
C LEU A 197 7.11 10.11 -32.63
N LEU A 198 7.01 10.62 -31.40
CA LEU A 198 6.01 11.62 -31.00
C LEU A 198 6.18 12.94 -31.77
N GLU A 199 7.42 13.34 -32.09
CA GLU A 199 7.70 14.51 -32.93
C GLU A 199 7.15 14.38 -34.36
N GLN A 200 7.01 13.16 -34.89
CA GLN A 200 6.57 12.92 -36.26
C GLN A 200 5.04 12.84 -36.43
N VAL A 201 4.30 12.88 -35.33
CA VAL A 201 2.82 12.89 -35.33
C VAL A 201 2.33 14.29 -35.69
N PRO A 202 1.19 14.48 -36.36
CA PRO A 202 0.61 15.80 -36.61
C PRO A 202 0.17 16.49 -35.32
N GLU A 203 0.30 17.82 -35.25
CA GLU A 203 -0.06 18.59 -34.05
C GLU A 203 -1.55 18.48 -33.71
N SER A 204 -2.42 18.34 -34.71
CA SER A 204 -3.88 18.18 -34.50
C SER A 204 -4.26 16.93 -33.70
N VAL A 205 -3.46 15.87 -33.81
CA VAL A 205 -3.70 14.57 -33.16
C VAL A 205 -3.20 14.62 -31.71
N ILE A 206 -2.01 15.19 -31.55
CA ILE A 206 -1.35 15.33 -30.24
C ILE A 206 -2.04 16.39 -29.36
N ALA A 207 -2.63 17.42 -29.97
CA ALA A 207 -3.42 18.39 -29.21
C ALA A 207 -4.68 17.76 -28.60
N ALA A 208 -5.28 16.77 -29.26
CA ALA A 208 -6.46 16.08 -28.76
C ALA A 208 -6.15 15.22 -27.52
N THR A 209 -4.92 14.74 -27.37
CA THR A 209 -4.47 13.93 -26.21
C THR A 209 -3.98 14.78 -25.04
N HIS A 210 -4.17 16.11 -25.10
CA HIS A 210 -3.63 17.07 -24.14
C HIS A 210 -2.10 17.04 -23.99
N PHE A 211 -1.39 16.33 -24.88
CA PHE A 211 0.07 16.18 -24.81
C PHE A 211 0.77 17.27 -25.63
N LEU A 212 0.76 18.52 -25.16
CA LEU A 212 1.36 19.61 -25.95
C LEU A 212 2.89 19.53 -25.95
N ARG A 213 3.48 19.12 -27.08
CA ARG A 213 4.96 19.02 -27.27
C ARG A 213 5.74 20.26 -26.83
N ARG A 214 5.18 21.45 -27.09
CA ARG A 214 5.85 22.71 -26.72
C ARG A 214 5.97 22.88 -25.19
N ASN A 215 5.09 22.25 -24.42
CA ASN A 215 5.00 22.34 -22.97
C ASN A 215 5.87 21.28 -22.27
N LEU A 216 6.26 20.19 -22.95
CA LEU A 216 7.15 19.18 -22.35
C LEU A 216 8.56 19.76 -22.18
N GLU A 217 8.89 20.19 -20.97
CA GLU A 217 10.22 20.68 -20.59
C GLU A 217 11.08 19.54 -20.01
N GLU A 218 10.46 18.66 -19.22
CA GLU A 218 11.12 17.55 -18.53
C GLU A 218 10.30 16.25 -18.68
N LEU A 219 10.99 15.16 -19.04
CA LEU A 219 10.47 13.81 -18.93
C LEU A 219 11.25 13.11 -17.82
N ALA A 220 10.57 12.57 -16.81
CA ALA A 220 11.19 11.96 -15.65
C ALA A 220 10.59 10.58 -15.33
N VAL A 221 11.28 9.79 -14.51
CA VAL A 221 10.81 8.49 -14.05
C VAL A 221 10.52 8.46 -12.55
N ASP A 222 9.35 7.94 -12.21
CA ASP A 222 8.99 7.50 -10.86
C ASP A 222 9.58 6.11 -10.62
N VAL A 223 10.48 6.03 -9.64
CA VAL A 223 11.23 4.82 -9.30
C VAL A 223 10.62 4.02 -8.16
N ARG A 224 9.53 4.50 -7.54
CA ARG A 224 8.83 3.77 -6.48
C ARG A 224 8.39 2.39 -6.97
N ALA A 225 8.37 1.43 -6.06
CA ALA A 225 7.90 0.10 -6.38
C ALA A 225 6.41 0.13 -6.73
N TYR A 226 6.01 -0.78 -7.62
CA TYR A 226 4.61 -1.04 -7.88
C TYR A 226 3.99 -1.78 -6.69
N ASP A 227 2.92 -1.21 -6.13
CA ASP A 227 2.13 -1.83 -5.08
C ASP A 227 0.73 -2.15 -5.60
N TYR A 228 0.49 -3.42 -5.94
CA TYR A 228 -0.80 -3.89 -6.45
C TYR A 228 -1.99 -3.51 -5.54
N ASN A 229 -1.79 -3.46 -4.21
CA ASN A 229 -2.86 -3.16 -3.27
C ASN A 229 -3.14 -1.66 -3.14
N HIS A 230 -2.24 -0.79 -3.61
CA HIS A 230 -2.46 0.64 -3.51
C HIS A 230 -3.54 1.07 -4.52
N PRO A 231 -4.64 1.72 -4.08
CA PRO A 231 -5.77 2.06 -4.95
C PRO A 231 -5.43 3.04 -6.07
N VAL A 232 -4.29 3.75 -6.00
CA VAL A 232 -3.84 4.65 -7.06
C VAL A 232 -3.65 3.93 -8.39
N PHE A 233 -3.29 2.63 -8.36
CA PHE A 233 -3.10 1.85 -9.57
C PHE A 233 -4.41 1.34 -10.19
N LYS A 234 -5.55 1.48 -9.48
CA LYS A 234 -6.88 1.32 -10.06
C LYS A 234 -7.27 2.51 -10.95
N ARG A 235 -6.58 3.65 -10.83
CA ARG A 235 -6.80 4.81 -11.69
C ARG A 235 -6.36 4.47 -13.11
N THR A 236 -7.25 4.70 -14.07
CA THR A 236 -7.00 4.41 -15.48
C THR A 236 -5.72 5.09 -15.97
N ASN A 237 -4.86 4.31 -16.63
CA ASN A 237 -3.58 4.72 -17.20
C ASN A 237 -2.56 5.32 -16.23
N TYR A 238 -2.81 5.33 -14.92
CA TYR A 238 -1.85 5.83 -13.95
C TYR A 238 -0.54 5.05 -14.01
N LEU A 239 -0.57 3.73 -14.25
CA LEU A 239 0.66 2.94 -14.43
C LEU A 239 1.56 3.40 -15.57
N PHE A 240 0.97 4.01 -16.60
CA PHE A 240 1.66 4.36 -17.83
C PHE A 240 2.27 5.75 -17.82
N GLY A 241 1.75 6.67 -17.02
CA GLY A 241 2.24 8.02 -16.98
C GLY A 241 1.26 9.01 -16.35
N GLU A 242 1.74 10.22 -16.07
CA GLU A 242 0.90 11.39 -15.84
C GLU A 242 1.71 12.67 -15.96
N TRP A 243 1.03 13.77 -16.27
CA TRP A 243 1.57 15.10 -16.05
C TRP A 243 1.72 15.39 -14.55
N ASP A 244 2.85 15.96 -14.14
CA ASP A 244 3.13 16.31 -12.74
C ASP A 244 2.30 17.53 -12.29
N PRO A 245 1.35 17.34 -11.34
CA PRO A 245 0.52 18.44 -10.84
C PRO A 245 1.32 19.51 -10.08
N HIS A 246 2.54 19.21 -9.63
CA HIS A 246 3.35 20.12 -8.81
C HIS A 246 4.24 21.05 -9.66
N ARG A 247 4.31 20.80 -10.97
CA ARG A 247 5.11 21.58 -11.93
C ARG A 247 4.23 22.30 -12.95
N ILE A 248 3.49 23.29 -12.45
CA ILE A 248 2.60 24.16 -13.23
C ILE A 248 3.34 25.44 -13.64
N GLY A 249 3.29 25.78 -14.92
CA GLY A 249 3.81 27.03 -15.46
C GLY A 249 2.89 28.22 -15.19
N LEU A 250 3.41 29.44 -15.37
CA LEU A 250 2.60 30.67 -15.29
C LEU A 250 1.51 30.74 -16.38
N ASP A 251 1.63 29.91 -17.41
CA ASP A 251 0.66 29.74 -18.49
C ASP A 251 -0.48 28.77 -18.16
N GLY A 252 -0.45 28.15 -16.96
CA GLY A 252 -1.48 27.24 -16.47
C GLY A 252 -1.37 25.80 -16.96
N TYR A 253 -0.26 25.44 -17.63
CA TYR A 253 -0.01 24.09 -18.12
C TYR A 253 1.02 23.34 -17.27
N TYR A 254 0.96 22.02 -17.31
CA TYR A 254 2.00 21.16 -16.74
C TYR A 254 3.20 21.06 -17.67
N HIS A 255 4.42 21.05 -17.11
CA HIS A 255 5.67 21.03 -17.89
C HIS A 255 6.54 19.78 -17.71
N ARG A 256 6.22 18.94 -16.72
CA ARG A 256 6.92 17.69 -16.46
C ARG A 256 5.99 16.51 -16.67
N PHE A 257 6.40 15.56 -17.52
CA PHE A 257 5.69 14.29 -17.68
C PHE A 257 6.45 13.18 -16.96
N VAL A 258 5.73 12.33 -16.21
CA VAL A 258 6.31 11.30 -15.36
C VAL A 258 5.91 9.92 -15.86
N VAL A 259 6.87 9.04 -16.10
CA VAL A 259 6.66 7.63 -16.47
C VAL A 259 7.08 6.73 -15.30
N ARG A 260 6.56 5.51 -15.20
CA ARG A 260 6.86 4.59 -14.10
C ARG A 260 7.97 3.62 -14.48
N SER A 261 8.88 3.35 -13.56
CA SER A 261 10.02 2.44 -13.76
C SER A 261 9.60 1.05 -14.22
N ILE A 262 8.52 0.49 -13.64
CA ILE A 262 8.00 -0.84 -13.99
C ILE A 262 7.69 -1.00 -15.47
N ILE A 263 7.14 0.04 -16.12
CA ILE A 263 6.82 0.01 -17.55
C ILE A 263 8.08 0.07 -18.39
N LEU A 264 9.01 0.96 -18.04
CA LEU A 264 10.27 1.11 -18.78
C LEU A 264 11.13 -0.16 -18.65
N ASP A 265 11.19 -0.75 -17.45
CA ASP A 265 11.91 -1.99 -17.20
C ASP A 265 11.27 -3.16 -17.94
N ALA A 266 9.94 -3.31 -17.90
CA ALA A 266 9.23 -4.34 -18.64
C ALA A 266 9.47 -4.25 -20.16
N LEU A 267 9.47 -3.03 -20.72
CA LEU A 267 9.75 -2.82 -22.15
C LEU A 267 11.20 -3.17 -22.51
N ILE A 268 12.17 -2.83 -21.66
CA ILE A 268 13.58 -3.20 -21.88
C ILE A 268 13.76 -4.71 -21.81
N ASP A 269 13.19 -5.36 -20.80
CA ASP A 269 13.26 -6.81 -20.64
C ASP A 269 12.60 -7.52 -21.82
N TRP A 270 11.49 -6.98 -22.33
CA TRP A 270 10.83 -7.46 -23.54
C TRP A 270 11.71 -7.31 -24.79
N ILE A 271 12.37 -6.16 -24.99
CA ILE A 271 13.33 -5.97 -26.10
C ILE A 271 14.43 -7.03 -26.01
N GLN A 272 15.00 -7.23 -24.83
CA GLN A 272 16.06 -8.22 -24.62
C GLN A 272 15.59 -9.64 -24.92
N TYR A 273 14.41 -10.02 -24.41
CA TYR A 273 13.79 -11.32 -24.65
C TYR A 273 13.62 -11.60 -26.14
N ILE A 274 13.02 -10.68 -26.88
CA ILE A 274 12.75 -10.84 -28.31
C ILE A 274 14.04 -10.87 -29.13
N CYS A 275 15.03 -10.02 -28.79
CA CYS A 275 16.34 -10.05 -29.45
C CYS A 275 17.05 -11.39 -29.26
N GLN A 276 17.00 -11.96 -28.06
CA GLN A 276 17.73 -13.18 -27.71
C GLN A 276 17.02 -14.46 -28.19
N ILE A 277 15.70 -14.54 -28.00
CA ILE A 277 14.93 -15.78 -28.22
C ILE A 277 14.35 -15.81 -29.64
N GLU A 278 13.62 -14.76 -30.03
CA GLU A 278 12.95 -14.67 -31.33
C GLU A 278 13.88 -14.17 -32.45
N LYS A 279 15.08 -13.69 -32.09
CA LYS A 279 16.13 -13.20 -32.99
C LYS A 279 15.68 -12.05 -33.90
N VAL A 280 14.76 -11.22 -33.40
CA VAL A 280 14.38 -9.98 -34.08
C VAL A 280 15.53 -8.95 -33.92
N PRO A 281 15.85 -8.16 -34.96
CA PRO A 281 16.83 -7.08 -34.85
C PRO A 281 16.49 -6.08 -33.75
N TYR A 282 17.52 -5.63 -33.02
CA TYR A 282 17.37 -4.67 -31.91
C TYR A 282 16.64 -3.39 -32.33
N GLU A 283 16.96 -2.82 -33.50
CA GLU A 283 16.31 -1.60 -34.00
C GLU A 283 14.80 -1.78 -34.25
N GLU A 284 14.38 -2.99 -34.60
CA GLU A 284 12.97 -3.29 -34.82
C GLU A 284 12.24 -3.42 -33.48
N ALA A 285 12.77 -4.24 -32.57
CA ALA A 285 12.22 -4.40 -31.22
C ALA A 285 12.18 -3.05 -30.48
N LEU A 286 13.23 -2.24 -30.58
CA LEU A 286 13.31 -0.91 -30.00
C LEU A 286 12.18 -0.01 -30.52
N PHE A 287 11.94 0.01 -31.83
CA PHE A 287 10.87 0.85 -32.39
C PHE A 287 9.48 0.35 -31.98
N ASP A 288 9.22 -0.96 -31.93
CA ASP A 288 7.92 -1.49 -31.50
C ASP A 288 7.64 -1.13 -30.03
N ALA A 289 8.64 -1.30 -29.15
CA ALA A 289 8.56 -0.87 -27.76
C ALA A 289 8.41 0.65 -27.63
N SER A 290 9.12 1.43 -28.45
CA SER A 290 9.04 2.89 -28.44
C SER A 290 7.67 3.40 -28.91
N ALA A 291 7.06 2.72 -29.88
CA ALA A 291 5.72 3.00 -30.37
C ALA A 291 4.68 2.70 -29.29
N ALA A 292 4.80 1.55 -28.62
CA ALA A 292 3.94 1.20 -27.49
C ALA A 292 4.06 2.25 -26.36
N LEU A 293 5.28 2.64 -25.98
CA LEU A 293 5.51 3.69 -24.97
C LEU A 293 4.94 5.04 -25.39
N GLY A 294 5.06 5.41 -26.67
CA GLY A 294 4.45 6.64 -27.19
C GLY A 294 2.93 6.62 -27.08
N GLY A 295 2.30 5.49 -27.41
CA GLY A 295 0.86 5.30 -27.27
C GLY A 295 0.41 5.39 -25.80
N THR A 296 1.16 4.81 -24.88
CA THR A 296 0.83 4.85 -23.45
C THR A 296 1.00 6.23 -22.83
N ILE A 297 2.05 6.99 -23.22
CA ILE A 297 2.23 8.40 -22.83
C ILE A 297 1.04 9.24 -23.28
N LEU A 298 0.60 9.09 -24.54
CA LEU A 298 -0.55 9.83 -25.06
C LEU A 298 -1.83 9.48 -24.32
N MET A 299 -2.09 8.19 -24.05
CA MET A 299 -3.26 7.76 -23.28
C MET A 299 -3.26 8.30 -21.85
N ALA A 300 -2.11 8.28 -21.17
CA ALA A 300 -1.95 8.82 -19.84
C ALA A 300 -2.11 10.34 -19.79
N SER A 301 -1.58 11.05 -20.79
CA SER A 301 -1.78 12.49 -20.96
C SER A 301 -3.25 12.84 -21.15
N SER A 302 -4.00 12.05 -21.93
CA SER A 302 -5.44 12.28 -22.14
C SER A 302 -6.28 12.14 -20.86
N ILE A 303 -5.80 11.42 -19.83
CA ILE A 303 -6.50 11.27 -18.55
C ILE A 303 -6.02 12.27 -17.51
N SER A 304 -4.72 12.59 -17.49
CA SER A 304 -4.19 13.62 -16.57
C SER A 304 -4.55 15.04 -17.00
N GLY A 305 -4.75 15.27 -18.30
CA GLY A 305 -5.04 16.58 -18.84
C GLY A 305 -3.80 17.47 -18.90
N SER A 306 -3.92 18.61 -19.60
CA SER A 306 -2.79 19.52 -19.85
C SER A 306 -2.53 20.50 -18.69
N GLY A 307 -3.46 20.62 -17.75
CA GLY A 307 -3.43 21.55 -16.63
C GLY A 307 -4.59 21.31 -15.65
N PRO A 308 -4.62 22.01 -14.49
CA PRO A 308 -5.62 21.78 -13.43
C PRO A 308 -7.08 21.94 -13.89
N ASP A 309 -7.33 22.90 -14.79
CA ASP A 309 -8.68 23.22 -15.27
C ASP A 309 -9.12 22.37 -16.48
N THR A 310 -8.40 21.29 -16.80
CA THR A 310 -8.70 20.50 -18.02
C THR A 310 -10.01 19.72 -17.89
N PHE A 311 -10.26 19.12 -16.72
CA PHE A 311 -11.45 18.33 -16.46
C PHE A 311 -12.20 18.91 -15.27
N ASP A 312 -13.50 19.15 -15.45
CA ASP A 312 -14.40 19.52 -14.36
C ASP A 312 -14.99 18.26 -13.68
N SER A 313 -15.79 18.47 -12.64
CA SER A 313 -16.47 17.38 -11.92
C SER A 313 -17.61 16.73 -12.73
N THR A 314 -17.92 17.21 -13.94
CA THR A 314 -18.98 16.63 -14.79
C THR A 314 -18.45 15.55 -15.72
N VAL A 315 -17.12 15.50 -15.92
CA VAL A 315 -16.45 14.48 -16.73
C VAL A 315 -16.14 13.27 -15.86
N SER A 316 -16.65 12.10 -16.27
CA SER A 316 -16.31 10.81 -15.66
C SER A 316 -15.27 10.05 -16.48
N LEU A 317 -14.58 9.11 -15.83
CA LEU A 317 -13.68 8.17 -16.51
C LEU A 317 -14.42 7.38 -17.62
N SER A 318 -15.65 6.96 -17.37
CA SER A 318 -16.48 6.24 -18.35
C SER A 318 -16.71 7.01 -19.65
N SER A 319 -16.83 8.34 -19.58
CA SER A 319 -16.97 9.20 -20.75
C SER A 319 -15.66 9.42 -21.52
N LEU A 320 -14.52 9.40 -20.81
CA LEU A 320 -13.19 9.65 -21.38
C LEU A 320 -12.60 8.42 -22.06
N LEU A 321 -12.82 7.22 -21.53
CA LEU A 321 -12.23 5.97 -22.03
C LEU A 321 -12.39 5.77 -23.56
N PRO A 322 -13.58 5.93 -24.16
CA PRO A 322 -13.74 5.78 -25.62
C PRO A 322 -13.00 6.85 -26.43
N VAL A 323 -12.84 8.06 -25.88
CA VAL A 323 -12.09 9.14 -26.52
C VAL A 323 -10.59 8.80 -26.53
N VAL A 324 -10.06 8.33 -25.40
CA VAL A 324 -8.66 7.91 -25.26
C VAL A 324 -8.34 6.75 -26.19
N ALA A 325 -9.24 5.76 -26.29
CA ALA A 325 -9.14 4.62 -27.20
C ALA A 325 -8.89 5.06 -28.65
N ARG A 326 -9.78 5.93 -29.16
CA ARG A 326 -9.73 6.43 -30.53
C ARG A 326 -8.46 7.23 -30.83
N GLN A 327 -8.00 8.01 -29.85
CA GLN A 327 -6.77 8.80 -30.01
C GLN A 327 -5.53 7.92 -30.12
N ARG A 328 -5.46 6.84 -29.32
CA ARG A 328 -4.41 5.82 -29.42
C ARG A 328 -4.43 5.14 -30.78
N ASP A 329 -5.60 4.68 -31.22
CA ASP A 329 -5.73 3.94 -32.48
C ASP A 329 -5.33 4.80 -33.67
N PHE A 330 -5.72 6.08 -33.68
CA PHE A 330 -5.26 7.05 -34.67
C PHE A 330 -3.73 7.19 -34.68
N PHE A 331 -3.09 7.27 -33.50
CA PHE A 331 -1.63 7.38 -33.40
C PHE A 331 -0.95 6.15 -34.02
N TYR A 332 -1.46 4.95 -33.73
CA TYR A 332 -0.92 3.73 -34.28
C TYR A 332 -1.15 3.58 -35.78
N GLU A 333 -2.35 3.94 -36.28
CA GLU A 333 -2.64 3.96 -37.72
C GLU A 333 -1.70 4.93 -38.46
N HIS A 334 -1.45 6.11 -37.89
CA HIS A 334 -0.51 7.08 -38.46
C HIS A 334 0.91 6.51 -38.53
N LEU A 335 1.38 5.82 -37.50
CA LEU A 335 2.68 5.14 -37.52
C LEU A 335 2.72 4.04 -38.59
N MET A 336 1.69 3.20 -38.66
CA MET A 336 1.60 2.12 -39.65
C MET A 336 1.59 2.64 -41.09
N SER A 337 0.94 3.78 -41.35
CA SER A 337 0.87 4.40 -42.68
C SER A 337 2.23 4.83 -43.24
N LYS A 338 3.23 5.05 -42.37
CA LYS A 338 4.58 5.47 -42.74
C LYS A 338 5.57 4.32 -42.87
N LEU A 339 5.17 3.11 -42.49
CA LEU A 339 6.04 1.94 -42.51
C LEU A 339 6.03 1.27 -43.89
N GLU A 340 7.21 1.08 -44.46
CA GLU A 340 7.42 0.36 -45.71
C GLU A 340 8.37 -0.83 -45.52
N GLY A 341 8.22 -1.88 -46.34
CA GLY A 341 9.15 -3.01 -46.40
C GLY A 341 8.80 -4.20 -45.49
N PRO A 342 9.78 -5.10 -45.23
CA PRO A 342 9.55 -6.41 -44.59
C PRO A 342 9.16 -6.32 -43.11
N ARG A 343 9.41 -5.17 -42.48
CA ARG A 343 8.90 -4.86 -41.12
C ARG A 343 7.41 -4.59 -41.14
N ALA A 344 6.93 -3.78 -42.08
CA ALA A 344 5.52 -3.44 -42.21
C ALA A 344 4.68 -4.71 -42.44
N GLU A 345 5.14 -5.62 -43.32
CA GLU A 345 4.48 -6.91 -43.55
C GLU A 345 4.32 -7.74 -42.27
N ARG A 346 5.36 -7.81 -41.42
CA ARG A 346 5.28 -8.50 -40.12
C ARG A 346 4.32 -7.81 -39.16
N LEU A 347 4.35 -6.48 -39.07
CA LEU A 347 3.43 -5.74 -38.20
C LEU A 347 1.97 -5.87 -38.65
N TYR A 348 1.70 -5.90 -39.96
CA TYR A 348 0.36 -6.18 -40.47
C TYR A 348 -0.10 -7.61 -40.14
N GLN A 349 0.79 -8.61 -40.21
CA GLN A 349 0.47 -9.97 -39.76
C GLN A 349 0.18 -10.02 -38.25
N GLN A 350 0.99 -9.34 -37.44
CA GLN A 350 0.78 -9.24 -36.00
C GLN A 350 -0.52 -8.51 -35.65
N GLN A 351 -0.86 -7.44 -36.39
CA GLN A 351 -2.12 -6.73 -36.24
C GLN A 351 -3.32 -7.63 -36.56
N GLN A 352 -3.23 -8.50 -37.58
CA GLN A 352 -4.29 -9.48 -37.88
C GLN A 352 -4.48 -10.51 -36.76
N ILE A 353 -3.40 -10.88 -36.06
CA ILE A 353 -3.45 -11.85 -34.94
C ILE A 353 -4.00 -11.19 -33.68
N THR A 354 -3.51 -10.00 -33.35
CA THR A 354 -3.81 -9.29 -32.09
C THR A 354 -4.99 -8.32 -32.21
N GLN A 355 -5.59 -8.21 -33.41
CA GLN A 355 -6.63 -7.24 -33.80
C GLN A 355 -6.27 -5.77 -33.57
N GLN A 356 -5.03 -5.45 -33.17
CA GLN A 356 -4.58 -4.10 -32.87
C GLN A 356 -3.13 -3.88 -33.32
N PRO A 357 -2.78 -2.69 -33.86
CA PRO A 357 -1.39 -2.41 -34.18
C PRO A 357 -0.53 -2.38 -32.90
N PHE A 358 0.69 -2.94 -32.98
CA PHE A 358 1.59 -3.11 -31.83
C PHE A 358 0.98 -3.89 -30.65
N GLY A 359 -0.10 -4.65 -30.89
CA GLY A 359 -0.80 -5.40 -29.86
C GLY A 359 0.08 -6.42 -29.15
N HIS A 360 1.08 -7.00 -29.84
CA HIS A 360 2.00 -7.99 -29.28
C HIS A 360 2.82 -7.44 -28.11
N VAL A 361 3.31 -6.19 -28.20
CA VAL A 361 4.04 -5.53 -27.11
C VAL A 361 3.12 -5.31 -25.92
N ARG A 362 1.91 -4.83 -26.18
CA ARG A 362 0.92 -4.52 -25.15
C ARG A 362 0.42 -5.77 -24.44
N HIS A 363 0.13 -6.85 -25.18
CA HIS A 363 -0.23 -8.14 -24.59
C HIS A 363 0.90 -8.67 -23.72
N ALA A 364 2.16 -8.58 -24.17
CA ALA A 364 3.31 -8.99 -23.36
C ALA A 364 3.42 -8.15 -22.07
N LEU A 365 3.22 -6.83 -22.17
CA LEU A 365 3.26 -5.94 -21.02
C LEU A 365 2.12 -6.20 -20.03
N ASN A 366 0.90 -6.41 -20.51
CA ASN A 366 -0.25 -6.75 -19.66
C ASN A 366 -0.04 -8.11 -18.98
N MET A 367 0.48 -9.11 -19.69
CA MET A 367 0.84 -10.41 -19.12
C MET A 367 1.93 -10.27 -18.06
N PHE A 368 2.93 -9.41 -18.28
CA PHE A 368 3.95 -9.12 -17.28
C PHE A 368 3.34 -8.51 -16.02
N LEU A 369 2.49 -7.47 -16.14
CA LEU A 369 1.84 -6.81 -15.01
C LEU A 369 0.91 -7.77 -14.24
N SER A 370 0.14 -8.58 -14.96
CA SER A 370 -0.71 -9.64 -14.39
C SER A 370 0.12 -10.62 -13.56
N ASN A 371 1.18 -11.17 -14.15
CA ASN A 371 2.04 -12.13 -13.46
C ASN A 371 2.74 -11.48 -12.25
N TYR A 372 3.15 -10.22 -12.36
CA TYR A 372 3.77 -9.48 -11.28
C TYR A 372 2.79 -9.25 -10.12
N GLY A 373 1.56 -8.80 -10.41
CA GLY A 373 0.50 -8.63 -9.41
C GLY A 373 0.11 -9.94 -8.72
N ALA A 374 -0.04 -11.04 -9.48
CA ALA A 374 -0.33 -12.35 -8.91
C ALA A 374 0.80 -12.86 -7.98
N GLN A 375 2.05 -12.60 -8.35
CA GLN A 375 3.18 -12.90 -7.47
C GLN A 375 3.15 -12.04 -6.21
N GLN A 376 2.73 -10.76 -6.31
CA GLN A 376 2.61 -9.83 -5.18
C GLN A 376 1.64 -10.31 -4.13
N VAL A 377 0.42 -10.64 -4.54
CA VAL A 377 -0.59 -11.19 -3.64
C VAL A 377 -0.08 -12.46 -2.97
N ARG A 378 0.44 -13.42 -3.76
CA ARG A 378 0.94 -14.68 -3.22
C ARG A 378 2.08 -14.50 -2.21
N ASN A 379 3.10 -13.72 -2.55
CA ASN A 379 4.27 -13.57 -1.69
C ASN A 379 3.96 -12.69 -0.47
N ARG A 380 3.02 -11.74 -0.58
CA ARG A 380 2.50 -10.99 0.56
C ARG A 380 1.92 -11.95 1.60
N GLU A 381 0.98 -12.81 1.19
CA GLU A 381 0.35 -13.75 2.11
C GLU A 381 1.36 -14.70 2.75
N LEU A 382 2.32 -15.22 1.97
CA LEU A 382 3.41 -16.04 2.51
C LEU A 382 4.27 -15.26 3.52
N ALA A 383 4.63 -14.02 3.23
CA ALA A 383 5.44 -13.19 4.12
C ALA A 383 4.71 -12.91 5.44
N LEU A 384 3.41 -12.62 5.38
CA LEU A 384 2.56 -12.39 6.55
C LEU A 384 2.37 -13.67 7.38
N MET A 385 2.16 -14.82 6.74
CA MET A 385 2.10 -16.12 7.43
C MET A 385 3.39 -16.40 8.20
N TYR A 386 4.56 -16.20 7.58
CA TYR A 386 5.85 -16.37 8.27
C TYR A 386 6.02 -15.38 9.42
N ALA A 387 5.60 -14.11 9.25
CA ALA A 387 5.66 -13.11 10.30
C ALA A 387 4.79 -13.50 11.51
N ARG A 388 3.53 -13.89 11.27
CA ARG A 388 2.58 -14.33 12.30
C ARG A 388 3.03 -15.61 13.02
N MET A 389 3.80 -16.48 12.36
CA MET A 389 4.45 -17.64 12.99
C MET A 389 5.69 -17.28 13.82
N GLY A 390 6.28 -16.09 13.62
CA GLY A 390 7.49 -15.63 14.29
C GLY A 390 8.80 -15.90 13.53
N TYR A 391 8.73 -16.27 12.25
CA TYR A 391 9.89 -16.49 11.37
C TYR A 391 10.30 -15.20 10.65
N ALA A 392 10.97 -14.30 11.37
CA ALA A 392 11.33 -12.97 10.86
C ALA A 392 12.23 -13.01 9.60
N GLU A 393 13.23 -13.89 9.54
CA GLU A 393 14.16 -13.97 8.40
C GLU A 393 13.47 -14.44 7.12
N GLU A 394 12.63 -15.47 7.20
CA GLU A 394 11.90 -15.98 6.03
C GLU A 394 10.80 -15.00 5.59
N SER A 395 10.15 -14.32 6.53
CA SER A 395 9.20 -13.25 6.22
C SER A 395 9.85 -12.13 5.40
N ARG A 396 11.00 -11.62 5.86
CA ARG A 396 11.79 -10.61 5.13
C ARG A 396 12.19 -11.10 3.75
N ARG A 397 12.66 -12.34 3.64
CA ARG A 397 13.05 -12.91 2.35
C ARG A 397 11.89 -12.95 1.35
N GLN A 398 10.68 -13.28 1.79
CA GLN A 398 9.49 -13.25 0.91
C GLN A 398 9.08 -11.81 0.57
N ALA A 399 9.13 -10.89 1.53
CA ALA A 399 8.85 -9.48 1.31
C ALA A 399 9.86 -8.81 0.35
N GLU A 400 11.14 -9.19 0.39
CA GLU A 400 12.18 -8.68 -0.51
C GLU A 400 11.97 -9.08 -1.98
N ILE A 401 11.28 -10.19 -2.26
CA ILE A 401 10.98 -10.59 -3.64
C ILE A 401 10.09 -9.54 -4.31
N ILE A 402 9.20 -8.90 -3.54
CA ILE A 402 8.23 -7.94 -4.07
C ILE A 402 8.29 -6.64 -3.30
N PRO A 403 9.01 -5.65 -3.85
CA PRO A 403 9.53 -4.51 -3.10
C PRO A 403 8.52 -3.43 -2.70
N ALA A 404 7.27 -3.77 -2.38
CA ALA A 404 6.32 -2.79 -1.87
C ALA A 404 6.62 -2.42 -0.41
N ALA A 405 6.69 -1.13 -0.12
CA ALA A 405 6.96 -0.63 1.23
C ALA A 405 5.87 -1.05 2.23
N SER A 406 4.61 -1.08 1.79
CA SER A 406 3.44 -1.51 2.59
C SER A 406 3.65 -2.90 3.21
N ILE A 407 3.95 -3.91 2.38
CA ILE A 407 4.18 -5.30 2.81
C ILE A 407 5.35 -5.40 3.79
N ARG A 408 6.45 -4.66 3.54
CA ARG A 408 7.60 -4.62 4.45
C ARG A 408 7.20 -4.08 5.82
N PHE A 409 6.53 -2.93 5.89
CA PHE A 409 6.13 -2.35 7.19
C PHE A 409 5.16 -3.26 7.94
N GLU A 410 4.16 -3.80 7.23
CA GLU A 410 3.19 -4.73 7.80
C GLU A 410 3.89 -5.96 8.37
N THR A 411 4.71 -6.67 7.57
CA THR A 411 5.45 -7.84 8.04
C THR A 411 6.40 -7.53 9.20
N GLU A 412 7.09 -6.39 9.17
CA GLU A 412 8.00 -5.96 10.25
C GLU A 412 7.28 -5.70 11.57
N ILE A 413 6.03 -5.23 11.54
CA ILE A 413 5.19 -5.06 12.72
C ILE A 413 4.70 -6.44 13.20
N GLN A 414 4.17 -7.26 12.29
CA GLN A 414 3.57 -8.56 12.59
C GLN A 414 4.53 -9.52 13.32
N TRP A 415 5.77 -9.67 12.83
CA TRP A 415 6.70 -10.58 13.49
C TRP A 415 7.13 -10.06 14.87
N ARG A 416 7.25 -8.74 15.05
CA ARG A 416 7.56 -8.15 16.37
C ARG A 416 6.44 -8.37 17.36
N ILE A 417 5.19 -8.22 16.94
CA ILE A 417 4.01 -8.56 17.76
C ILE A 417 4.15 -10.01 18.25
N ARG A 418 4.44 -10.94 17.32
CA ARG A 418 4.59 -12.36 17.67
C ARG A 418 5.73 -12.63 18.66
N ILE A 419 6.88 -11.96 18.49
CA ILE A 419 8.03 -12.12 19.41
C ILE A 419 7.74 -11.49 20.78
N VAL A 420 7.03 -10.36 20.83
CA VAL A 420 6.58 -9.76 22.10
C VAL A 420 5.67 -10.73 22.85
N GLN A 421 4.71 -11.37 22.19
CA GLN A 421 3.85 -12.37 22.80
C GLN A 421 4.65 -13.53 23.40
N GLN A 422 5.67 -14.02 22.69
CA GLN A 422 6.55 -15.07 23.21
C GLN A 422 7.33 -14.62 24.46
N HIS A 423 7.90 -13.41 24.46
CA HIS A 423 8.60 -12.88 25.63
C HIS A 423 7.66 -12.61 26.81
N ASN A 424 6.44 -12.16 26.55
CA ASN A 424 5.42 -11.96 27.58
C ASN A 424 5.11 -13.28 28.31
N HIS A 425 4.85 -14.36 27.57
CA HIS A 425 4.60 -15.68 28.17
C HIS A 425 5.83 -16.26 28.88
N ALA A 426 7.05 -15.91 28.45
CA ALA A 426 8.28 -16.28 29.14
C ALA A 426 8.56 -15.43 30.40
N GLY A 427 7.81 -14.34 30.61
CA GLY A 427 8.04 -13.37 31.68
C GLY A 427 9.24 -12.45 31.44
N GLU A 428 9.72 -12.35 30.20
CA GLU A 428 10.90 -11.58 29.77
C GLU A 428 10.53 -10.16 29.33
N PHE A 429 9.75 -9.45 30.14
CA PHE A 429 9.18 -8.15 29.78
C PHE A 429 10.21 -7.05 29.42
N GLU A 430 11.44 -7.14 29.93
CA GLU A 430 12.53 -6.23 29.56
C GLU A 430 12.88 -6.30 28.06
N GLN A 431 12.64 -7.44 27.42
CA GLN A 431 12.83 -7.63 25.98
C GLN A 431 11.59 -7.19 25.17
N SER A 432 10.39 -7.24 25.77
CA SER A 432 9.14 -6.79 25.13
C SER A 432 9.06 -5.27 24.95
N LEU A 433 9.51 -4.49 25.94
CA LEU A 433 9.36 -3.02 25.92
C LEU A 433 10.06 -2.31 24.74
N PRO A 434 11.31 -2.66 24.37
CA PRO A 434 11.95 -2.10 23.18
C PRO A 434 11.18 -2.43 21.90
N LEU A 435 10.70 -3.67 21.75
CA LEU A 435 9.97 -4.10 20.55
C LEU A 435 8.63 -3.38 20.40
N LEU A 436 7.90 -3.14 21.50
CA LEU A 436 6.68 -2.33 21.49
C LEU A 436 6.96 -0.87 21.06
N SER A 437 8.12 -0.34 21.41
CA SER A 437 8.55 1.00 20.98
C SER A 437 8.93 1.01 19.50
N GLU A 438 9.62 -0.03 19.01
CA GLU A 438 9.93 -0.20 17.58
C GLU A 438 8.67 -0.34 16.73
N ILE A 439 7.65 -1.06 17.21
CA ILE A 439 6.35 -1.19 16.52
C ILE A 439 5.70 0.19 16.29
N LYS A 440 5.68 1.05 17.33
CA LYS A 440 5.14 2.41 17.21
C LYS A 440 5.91 3.26 16.21
N GLU A 441 7.23 3.12 16.20
CA GLU A 441 8.09 3.84 15.27
C GLU A 441 7.91 3.35 13.83
N LEU A 442 7.72 2.04 13.62
CA LEU A 442 7.40 1.47 12.31
C LEU A 442 6.04 1.93 11.80
N TYR A 443 5.03 1.98 12.67
CA TYR A 443 3.71 2.54 12.36
C TYR A 443 3.83 4.00 11.88
N ARG A 444 4.52 4.85 12.66
CA ARG A 444 4.72 6.27 12.34
C ARG A 444 5.45 6.46 11.01
N ARG A 445 6.57 5.75 10.83
CA ARG A 445 7.37 5.79 9.58
C ARG A 445 6.60 5.26 8.38
N GLY A 446 5.77 4.24 8.57
CA GLY A 446 4.90 3.70 7.52
C GLY A 446 3.89 4.72 7.02
N ILE A 447 3.33 5.54 7.91
CA ILE A 447 2.44 6.66 7.54
C ILE A 447 3.24 7.78 6.85
N GLU A 448 4.37 8.20 7.43
CA GLU A 448 5.16 9.33 6.92
C GLU A 448 5.75 9.09 5.52
N CYS A 449 6.06 7.84 5.17
CA CYS A 449 6.54 7.48 3.84
C CYS A 449 5.41 7.11 2.85
N GLY A 450 4.14 7.08 3.29
CA GLY A 450 2.98 6.75 2.46
C GLY A 450 2.76 5.25 2.20
N ALA A 451 3.45 4.37 2.95
CA ALA A 451 3.23 2.93 2.90
C ALA A 451 1.88 2.53 3.55
N PHE A 452 1.53 3.18 4.66
CA PHE A 452 0.19 3.15 5.24
C PHE A 452 -0.60 4.40 4.86
N ILE A 453 -1.92 4.29 4.88
CA ILE A 453 -2.79 5.44 4.68
C ILE A 453 -2.65 6.41 5.86
N ASP A 454 -2.70 7.71 5.58
CA ASP A 454 -2.85 8.72 6.63
C ASP A 454 -4.23 8.56 7.29
N PRO A 455 -4.31 8.34 8.62
CA PRO A 455 -5.58 8.23 9.33
C PRO A 455 -6.55 9.40 9.10
N TRP A 456 -6.04 10.62 8.81
CA TRP A 456 -6.90 11.77 8.47
C TRP A 456 -7.66 11.60 7.15
N ASN A 457 -7.17 10.78 6.23
CA ASN A 457 -7.86 10.51 4.97
C ASN A 457 -9.11 9.65 5.18
N ILE A 458 -9.17 8.86 6.27
CA ILE A 458 -10.37 8.11 6.66
C ILE A 458 -11.53 9.09 6.89
N LEU A 459 -11.26 10.18 7.60
CA LEU A 459 -12.20 11.28 7.83
C LEU A 459 -12.53 12.06 6.57
N GLY A 460 -11.51 12.44 5.81
CA GLY A 460 -11.67 13.30 4.64
C GLY A 460 -12.42 12.66 3.48
N PHE A 461 -12.31 11.34 3.33
CA PHE A 461 -12.86 10.60 2.20
C PHE A 461 -13.78 9.43 2.59
N GLN A 462 -14.15 9.30 3.86
CA GLN A 462 -15.02 8.22 4.35
C GLN A 462 -14.49 6.81 3.99
N GLY A 463 -13.17 6.62 4.04
CA GLY A 463 -12.51 5.37 3.65
C GLY A 463 -12.46 5.11 2.14
N GLN A 464 -12.90 6.05 1.30
CA GLN A 464 -12.82 5.96 -0.15
C GLN A 464 -11.53 6.60 -0.69
N PHE A 465 -11.15 6.18 -1.90
CA PHE A 465 -10.07 6.75 -2.68
C PHE A 465 -10.61 7.27 -4.00
N ASN A 466 -10.56 8.58 -4.20
CA ASN A 466 -11.01 9.22 -5.44
C ASN A 466 -10.03 8.92 -6.57
N LEU A 467 -10.48 8.31 -7.67
CA LEU A 467 -9.64 8.02 -8.85
C LEU A 467 -9.61 9.19 -9.86
N PHE A 468 -10.64 10.03 -9.84
CA PHE A 468 -10.79 11.15 -10.77
C PHE A 468 -11.50 12.35 -10.12
N SER A 469 -11.66 13.43 -10.88
CA SER A 469 -12.32 14.67 -10.42
C SER A 469 -13.79 14.47 -10.05
N ASN A 470 -14.47 13.51 -10.68
CA ASN A 470 -15.84 13.16 -10.33
C ASN A 470 -15.88 12.28 -9.08
N ARG A 471 -16.83 12.54 -8.18
CA ARG A 471 -17.04 11.77 -6.95
C ARG A 471 -17.49 10.35 -7.22
N ASP A 472 -18.22 10.11 -8.31
CA ASP A 472 -18.69 8.76 -8.68
C ASP A 472 -17.52 7.84 -9.06
N ASP A 473 -16.37 8.41 -9.44
CA ASP A 473 -15.14 7.67 -9.75
C ASP A 473 -14.28 7.46 -8.48
N SER A 474 -14.88 6.90 -7.41
CA SER A 474 -14.20 6.56 -6.16
C SER A 474 -14.26 5.05 -5.88
N VAL A 475 -13.23 4.52 -5.23
CA VAL A 475 -13.15 3.10 -4.84
C VAL A 475 -12.80 2.97 -3.36
N PRO A 476 -13.23 1.90 -2.67
CA PRO A 476 -12.80 1.65 -1.29
C PRO A 476 -11.27 1.57 -1.19
N ASP A 477 -10.69 2.29 -0.21
CA ASP A 477 -9.26 2.22 0.07
C ASP A 477 -8.98 1.03 1.00
N VAL A 478 -8.58 -0.09 0.41
CA VAL A 478 -8.25 -1.35 1.12
C VAL A 478 -7.19 -1.15 2.22
N ARG A 479 -6.36 -0.11 2.12
CA ARG A 479 -5.33 0.17 3.14
C ARG A 479 -5.92 0.65 4.46
N VAL A 480 -7.17 1.12 4.48
CA VAL A 480 -7.87 1.52 5.70
C VAL A 480 -8.11 0.31 6.59
N GLU A 481 -8.64 -0.77 6.02
CA GLU A 481 -8.88 -2.02 6.74
C GLU A 481 -7.57 -2.61 7.26
N ILE A 482 -6.53 -2.65 6.42
CA ILE A 482 -5.19 -3.13 6.82
C ILE A 482 -4.64 -2.29 7.99
N LEU A 483 -4.80 -0.96 7.94
CA LEU A 483 -4.33 -0.08 9.01
C LEU A 483 -5.09 -0.35 10.32
N ILE A 484 -6.40 -0.55 10.26
CA ILE A 484 -7.23 -0.84 11.43
C ILE A 484 -6.86 -2.21 12.02
N GLU A 485 -6.71 -3.24 11.20
CA GLU A 485 -6.29 -4.58 11.65
C GLU A 485 -4.92 -4.53 12.34
N VAL A 486 -3.95 -3.84 11.73
CA VAL A 486 -2.62 -3.65 12.33
C VAL A 486 -2.74 -2.91 13.67
N MET A 487 -3.54 -1.85 13.74
CA MET A 487 -3.72 -1.08 14.97
C MET A 487 -4.41 -1.85 16.08
N GLU A 488 -5.43 -2.65 15.74
CA GLU A 488 -6.10 -3.54 16.68
C GLU A 488 -5.11 -4.54 17.29
N GLN A 489 -4.27 -5.15 16.46
CA GLN A 489 -3.24 -6.09 16.93
C GLN A 489 -2.16 -5.39 17.78
N ILE A 490 -1.79 -4.15 17.44
CA ILE A 490 -0.89 -3.34 18.28
C ILE A 490 -1.52 -3.07 19.65
N PHE A 491 -2.81 -2.74 19.71
CA PHE A 491 -3.49 -2.55 20.99
C PHE A 491 -3.65 -3.86 21.77
N SER A 492 -3.95 -4.98 21.09
CA SER A 492 -4.03 -6.31 21.71
C SER A 492 -2.73 -6.68 22.39
N VAL A 493 -1.58 -6.54 21.71
CA VAL A 493 -0.29 -6.90 22.30
C VAL A 493 0.08 -6.01 23.49
N HIS A 494 -0.32 -4.72 23.49
CA HIS A 494 -0.15 -3.86 24.66
C HIS A 494 -1.02 -4.33 25.85
N ALA A 495 -2.27 -4.69 25.58
CA ALA A 495 -3.19 -5.22 26.60
C ALA A 495 -2.72 -6.56 27.16
N GLU A 496 -2.21 -7.45 26.31
CA GLU A 496 -1.60 -8.73 26.69
C GLU A 496 -0.36 -8.50 27.57
N THR A 497 0.56 -7.61 27.19
CA THR A 497 1.74 -7.30 28.03
C THR A 497 1.33 -6.73 29.39
N LEU A 498 0.31 -5.85 29.46
CA LEU A 498 -0.20 -5.34 30.74
C LEU A 498 -0.77 -6.45 31.62
N THR A 499 -1.52 -7.37 31.01
CA THR A 499 -2.17 -8.50 31.67
C THR A 499 -1.13 -9.47 32.24
N GLU A 500 -0.15 -9.88 31.43
CA GLU A 500 0.93 -10.78 31.85
C GLU A 500 1.84 -10.14 32.90
N ALA A 501 2.15 -8.85 32.77
CA ALA A 501 2.91 -8.11 33.78
C ALA A 501 2.16 -8.02 35.12
N ALA A 502 0.83 -7.89 35.10
CA ALA A 502 -0.01 -7.89 36.30
C ALA A 502 -0.01 -9.25 37.01
N ILE A 503 -0.10 -10.35 36.25
CA ILE A 503 0.00 -11.71 36.78
C ILE A 503 1.37 -11.96 37.42
N ALA A 504 2.44 -11.43 36.79
CA ALA A 504 3.80 -11.51 37.30
C ALA A 504 4.09 -10.52 38.45
N GLY A 505 3.20 -9.56 38.74
CA GLY A 505 3.37 -8.56 39.80
C GLY A 505 4.42 -7.50 39.52
N ARG A 506 4.67 -7.21 38.24
CA ARG A 506 5.69 -6.24 37.81
C ARG A 506 5.09 -4.83 37.66
N GLU A 507 4.85 -4.18 38.80
CA GLU A 507 4.21 -2.85 38.84
C GLU A 507 4.95 -1.76 38.06
N GLU A 508 6.29 -1.79 38.07
CA GLU A 508 7.12 -0.83 37.34
C GLU A 508 6.84 -0.86 35.83
N ILE A 509 6.69 -2.07 35.28
CA ILE A 509 6.44 -2.31 33.85
C ILE A 509 5.03 -1.86 33.47
N ILE A 510 4.04 -2.14 34.33
CA ILE A 510 2.66 -1.69 34.13
C ILE A 510 2.61 -0.16 34.08
N SER A 511 3.29 0.53 35.01
CA SER A 511 3.33 2.00 35.03
C SER A 511 3.91 2.55 33.74
N GLN A 512 5.08 2.07 33.32
CA GLN A 512 5.76 2.52 32.10
C GLN A 512 4.94 2.26 30.83
N LEU A 513 4.36 1.05 30.70
CA LEU A 513 3.57 0.68 29.55
C LEU A 513 2.24 1.45 29.50
N SER A 514 1.61 1.71 30.65
CA SER A 514 0.32 2.39 30.73
C SER A 514 0.37 3.83 30.20
N GLU A 515 1.43 4.59 30.47
CA GLU A 515 1.60 5.95 29.95
C GLU A 515 1.77 5.94 28.43
N SER A 516 2.64 5.03 27.94
CA SER A 516 2.93 4.87 26.52
C SER A 516 1.69 4.38 25.73
N PHE A 517 0.93 3.44 26.28
CA PHE A 517 -0.31 2.95 25.66
C PHE A 517 -1.38 4.03 25.66
N LYS A 518 -1.59 4.71 26.79
CA LYS A 518 -2.58 5.80 26.89
C LYS A 518 -2.35 6.88 25.85
N SER A 519 -1.13 7.40 25.74
CA SER A 519 -0.81 8.46 24.77
C SER A 519 -1.03 8.00 23.33
N PHE A 520 -0.78 6.72 23.04
CA PHE A 520 -0.97 6.17 21.69
C PHE A 520 -2.46 5.95 21.37
N ALA A 521 -3.24 5.48 22.35
CA ALA A 521 -4.69 5.32 22.25
C ALA A 521 -5.42 6.67 22.11
N GLU A 522 -5.03 7.69 22.90
CA GLU A 522 -5.58 9.05 22.81
C GLU A 522 -5.30 9.65 21.43
N HIS A 523 -4.09 9.47 20.90
CA HIS A 523 -3.73 9.95 19.57
C HIS A 523 -4.50 9.21 18.46
N TRP A 524 -4.74 7.91 18.59
CA TRP A 524 -5.54 7.17 17.62
C TRP A 524 -7.00 7.64 17.58
N ASP A 525 -7.60 7.90 18.73
CA ASP A 525 -9.00 8.37 18.82
C ASP A 525 -9.19 9.82 18.33
N GLU A 526 -8.12 10.58 18.09
CA GLU A 526 -8.19 11.83 17.33
C GLU A 526 -8.62 11.59 15.87
N TYR A 527 -8.34 10.40 15.35
CA TYR A 527 -8.74 9.95 14.02
C TYR A 527 -10.11 9.27 14.09
N ALA A 528 -10.97 9.53 13.10
CA ALA A 528 -12.37 9.13 13.23
C ALA A 528 -12.69 7.78 12.59
N THR A 529 -11.98 6.74 13.02
CA THR A 529 -12.49 5.36 12.92
C THR A 529 -13.78 5.16 13.70
N THR A 530 -14.16 6.11 14.55
CA THR A 530 -15.34 6.05 15.41
C THR A 530 -16.57 6.75 14.82
N THR A 531 -16.42 7.60 13.79
CA THR A 531 -17.54 8.39 13.22
C THR A 531 -18.00 7.93 11.85
N VAL A 532 -17.15 7.25 11.08
CA VAL A 532 -17.54 6.74 9.76
C VAL A 532 -18.32 5.43 9.95
N GLU A 533 -19.53 5.35 9.41
CA GLU A 533 -20.43 4.22 9.60
C GLU A 533 -19.93 2.96 8.87
N ASP A 534 -19.41 3.12 7.65
CA ASP A 534 -19.04 2.02 6.74
C ASP A 534 -17.64 1.41 6.99
N ILE A 535 -17.01 1.68 8.14
CA ILE A 535 -15.63 1.24 8.43
C ILE A 535 -15.57 0.52 9.78
N PRO A 536 -14.74 -0.53 9.94
CA PRO A 536 -14.54 -1.20 11.23
C PRO A 536 -14.16 -0.21 12.34
N LYS A 537 -14.91 -0.25 13.46
CA LYS A 537 -14.80 0.73 14.53
C LYS A 537 -13.78 0.28 15.57
N LEU A 538 -12.63 0.94 15.61
CA LEU A 538 -11.61 0.74 16.65
C LEU A 538 -11.57 1.94 17.60
N TYR A 539 -11.83 1.70 18.89
CA TYR A 539 -11.80 2.69 19.97
C TYR A 539 -10.55 2.50 20.85
N GLY A 540 -9.51 3.29 20.62
CA GLY A 540 -8.25 3.21 21.34
C GLY A 540 -8.40 3.41 22.85
N VAL A 541 -9.06 4.49 23.29
CA VAL A 541 -9.19 4.82 24.72
C VAL A 541 -10.02 3.78 25.46
N LYS A 542 -11.11 3.29 24.86
CA LYS A 542 -11.92 2.21 25.47
C LYS A 542 -11.11 0.92 25.64
N THR A 543 -10.32 0.55 24.64
CA THR A 543 -9.45 -0.64 24.71
C THR A 543 -8.39 -0.47 25.80
N TYR A 544 -7.79 0.71 25.93
CA TYR A 544 -6.86 1.02 27.03
C TYR A 544 -7.53 0.94 28.40
N GLU A 545 -8.71 1.55 28.58
CA GLU A 545 -9.44 1.56 29.85
C GLU A 545 -9.82 0.13 30.27
N SER A 546 -10.36 -0.67 29.34
CA SER A 546 -10.65 -2.08 29.55
C SER A 546 -9.41 -2.86 29.98
N ALA A 547 -8.29 -2.72 29.25
CA ALA A 547 -7.04 -3.41 29.58
C ALA A 547 -6.49 -3.01 30.95
N MET A 548 -6.60 -1.73 31.34
CA MET A 548 -6.16 -1.25 32.65
C MET A 548 -7.04 -1.74 33.80
N ILE A 549 -8.35 -1.85 33.59
CA ILE A 549 -9.27 -2.44 34.59
C ILE A 549 -8.89 -3.90 34.85
N VAL A 550 -8.65 -4.67 33.78
CA VAL A 550 -8.20 -6.06 33.87
C VAL A 550 -6.87 -6.16 34.59
N ALA A 551 -5.85 -5.41 34.16
CA ALA A 551 -4.51 -5.45 34.76
C ALA A 551 -4.53 -5.06 36.26
N ARG A 552 -5.29 -4.02 36.65
CA ARG A 552 -5.43 -3.63 38.06
C ARG A 552 -6.12 -4.70 38.90
N THR A 553 -7.15 -5.33 38.35
CA THR A 553 -7.89 -6.39 39.04
C THR A 553 -7.01 -7.63 39.22
N LEU A 554 -6.23 -8.00 38.20
CA LEU A 554 -5.28 -9.11 38.28
C LEU A 554 -4.13 -8.83 39.25
N LEU A 555 -3.62 -7.60 39.30
CA LEU A 555 -2.62 -7.20 40.29
C LEU A 555 -3.19 -7.27 41.72
N ALA A 556 -4.44 -6.85 41.92
CA ALA A 556 -5.12 -6.96 43.21
C ALA A 556 -5.35 -8.44 43.59
N TRP A 557 -5.75 -9.26 42.63
CA TRP A 557 -5.92 -10.72 42.80
C TRP A 557 -4.61 -11.42 43.14
N GLN A 558 -3.49 -11.00 42.52
CA GLN A 558 -2.16 -11.53 42.82
C GLN A 558 -1.70 -11.19 44.24
N LYS A 559 -2.07 -10.00 44.74
CA LYS A 559 -1.78 -9.55 46.11
C LYS A 559 -2.71 -10.14 47.16
N ALA A 560 -3.90 -10.61 46.76
CA ALA A 560 -4.89 -11.20 47.65
C ALA A 560 -4.40 -12.55 48.20
N ASP A 561 -4.79 -12.86 49.44
CA ASP A 561 -4.42 -14.13 50.06
C ASP A 561 -5.10 -15.31 49.32
N PRO A 562 -4.45 -16.49 49.21
CA PRO A 562 -5.00 -17.65 48.52
C PRO A 562 -6.36 -18.14 49.04
N GLN A 563 -6.77 -17.74 50.26
CA GLN A 563 -8.06 -18.09 50.85
C GLN A 563 -9.21 -17.11 50.47
N GLU A 564 -8.90 -15.89 50.01
CA GLU A 564 -9.89 -14.91 49.51
C GLU A 564 -10.17 -15.06 48.00
N ASN A 565 -9.38 -15.89 47.31
CA ASN A 565 -9.30 -16.00 45.85
C ASN A 565 -10.46 -16.72 45.12
N SER A 566 -11.60 -17.00 45.75
CA SER A 566 -12.49 -18.06 45.23
C SER A 566 -13.80 -17.64 44.56
N LEU A 567 -14.44 -16.52 44.93
CA LEU A 567 -15.67 -16.05 44.26
C LEU A 567 -16.11 -14.67 44.79
N SER A 568 -15.86 -14.41 46.07
CA SER A 568 -16.17 -13.14 46.75
C SER A 568 -15.35 -11.96 46.20
N PHE A 569 -14.07 -12.21 45.86
CA PHE A 569 -13.22 -11.23 45.21
C PHE A 569 -13.82 -10.80 43.86
N TRP A 570 -14.06 -11.76 42.97
CA TRP A 570 -14.62 -11.48 41.64
C TRP A 570 -15.99 -10.81 41.72
N ARG A 571 -16.87 -11.23 42.62
CA ARG A 571 -18.17 -10.55 42.84
C ARG A 571 -18.06 -9.06 43.18
N THR A 572 -16.96 -8.63 43.79
CA THR A 572 -16.74 -7.21 44.14
C THR A 572 -16.17 -6.40 42.97
N HIS A 573 -15.49 -7.07 42.02
CA HIS A 573 -14.81 -6.44 40.88
C HIS A 573 -15.55 -6.61 39.54
N VAL A 574 -16.53 -7.50 39.48
CA VAL A 574 -17.34 -7.81 38.29
C VAL A 574 -18.08 -6.61 37.71
N GLU A 575 -18.56 -5.70 38.55
CA GLU A 575 -19.27 -4.48 38.11
C GLU A 575 -18.35 -3.49 37.37
N MET A 576 -17.03 -3.69 37.42
CA MET A 576 -16.07 -2.84 36.72
C MET A 576 -15.84 -3.28 35.27
N PHE A 577 -16.33 -4.45 34.85
CA PHE A 577 -16.14 -4.94 33.48
C PHE A 577 -17.27 -4.46 32.59
N ASP A 578 -16.91 -3.68 31.57
CA ASP A 578 -17.82 -3.02 30.64
C ASP A 578 -17.70 -3.55 29.20
N SER A 579 -16.77 -4.46 28.94
CA SER A 579 -16.50 -5.04 27.61
C SER A 579 -16.36 -6.57 27.64
N HIS A 580 -16.74 -7.21 26.54
CA HIS A 580 -16.58 -8.66 26.34
C HIS A 580 -15.10 -9.08 26.38
N LEU A 581 -14.19 -8.26 25.84
CA LEU A 581 -12.74 -8.48 25.91
C LEU A 581 -12.21 -8.53 27.35
N ALA A 582 -12.74 -7.69 28.25
CA ALA A 582 -12.35 -7.72 29.66
C ALA A 582 -12.76 -9.05 30.33
N TYR A 583 -13.97 -9.54 30.04
CA TYR A 583 -14.42 -10.86 30.51
C TYR A 583 -13.55 -11.99 29.95
N HIS A 584 -13.30 -12.00 28.64
CA HIS A 584 -12.47 -13.01 27.99
C HIS A 584 -11.07 -13.10 28.61
N ASN A 585 -10.38 -11.96 28.73
CA ASN A 585 -9.01 -11.91 29.25
C ASN A 585 -8.89 -12.39 30.71
N ILE A 586 -9.92 -12.16 31.53
CA ILE A 586 -9.90 -12.64 32.91
C ILE A 586 -10.23 -14.13 32.97
N VAL A 587 -11.20 -14.59 32.18
CA VAL A 587 -11.57 -16.00 32.10
C VAL A 587 -10.38 -16.82 31.61
N SER A 588 -9.67 -16.39 30.56
CA SER A 588 -8.49 -17.10 30.07
C SER A 588 -7.41 -17.24 31.15
N VAL A 589 -7.11 -16.16 31.88
CA VAL A 589 -6.16 -16.19 33.01
C VAL A 589 -6.59 -17.15 34.12
N LEU A 590 -7.89 -17.21 34.43
CA LEU A 590 -8.41 -18.14 35.43
C LEU A 590 -8.37 -19.60 34.97
N LEU A 591 -8.62 -19.85 33.69
CA LEU A 591 -8.50 -21.17 33.07
C LEU A 591 -7.05 -21.66 33.10
N ASP A 592 -6.08 -20.80 32.78
CA ASP A 592 -4.65 -21.11 32.88
C ASP A 592 -4.22 -21.46 34.31
N LYS A 593 -4.75 -20.75 35.29
CA LYS A 593 -4.51 -20.99 36.72
C LYS A 593 -5.34 -22.16 37.27
N ARG A 594 -6.16 -22.79 36.43
CA ARG A 594 -7.07 -23.91 36.75
C ARG A 594 -8.11 -23.61 37.83
N ASP A 595 -8.50 -22.36 37.99
CA ASP A 595 -9.64 -22.00 38.84
C ASP A 595 -10.96 -22.09 38.06
N LEU A 596 -11.38 -23.34 37.85
CA LEU A 596 -12.57 -23.66 37.05
C LEU A 596 -13.87 -23.10 37.65
N ASN A 597 -13.94 -22.87 38.96
CA ASN A 597 -15.16 -22.38 39.60
C ASN A 597 -15.33 -20.88 39.38
N SER A 598 -14.26 -20.09 39.58
CA SER A 598 -14.27 -18.65 39.30
C SER A 598 -14.46 -18.39 37.80
N ALA A 599 -13.77 -19.15 36.94
CA ALA A 599 -13.90 -19.02 35.48
C ALA A 599 -15.35 -19.26 35.02
N PHE A 600 -16.00 -20.33 35.48
CA PHE A 600 -17.39 -20.60 35.13
C PHE A 600 -18.36 -19.55 35.70
N GLY A 601 -18.13 -19.09 36.93
CA GLY A 601 -18.93 -18.02 37.53
C GLY A 601 -18.88 -16.72 36.72
N LEU A 602 -17.71 -16.36 36.20
CA LEU A 602 -17.53 -15.20 35.32
C LEU A 602 -18.12 -15.42 33.93
N LEU A 603 -18.03 -16.63 33.37
CA LEU A 603 -18.72 -16.96 32.13
C LEU A 603 -20.24 -16.78 32.26
N MET A 604 -20.85 -17.23 33.36
CA MET A 604 -22.30 -17.03 33.57
C MET A 604 -22.66 -15.56 33.73
N GLN A 605 -21.81 -14.79 34.40
CA GLN A 605 -22.01 -13.35 34.54
C GLN A 605 -21.87 -12.62 33.21
N TRP A 606 -20.82 -12.93 32.43
CA TRP A 606 -20.64 -12.41 31.08
C TRP A 606 -21.90 -12.71 30.27
N PHE A 607 -22.35 -13.96 30.28
CA PHE A 607 -23.54 -14.38 29.55
C PHE A 607 -24.81 -13.63 29.97
N SER A 608 -24.99 -13.36 31.27
CA SER A 608 -26.09 -12.54 31.78
C SER A 608 -26.01 -11.07 31.35
N GLN A 609 -24.81 -10.51 31.21
CA GLN A 609 -24.62 -9.11 30.80
C GLN A 609 -24.88 -8.89 29.30
N ILE A 610 -24.90 -9.96 28.48
CA ILE A 610 -25.18 -9.84 27.04
C ILE A 610 -26.61 -9.36 26.76
N GLU A 611 -27.57 -9.63 27.64
CA GLU A 611 -28.95 -9.10 27.50
C GLU A 611 -29.12 -7.70 28.11
N GLU A 612 -28.22 -7.28 29.01
CA GLU A 612 -28.34 -6.04 29.77
C GLU A 612 -27.53 -4.88 29.19
N SER A 613 -26.43 -5.16 28.47
CA SER A 613 -25.53 -4.14 27.92
C SER A 613 -25.33 -4.28 26.42
N ASP A 614 -25.49 -3.18 25.70
CA ASP A 614 -25.15 -3.09 24.26
C ASP A 614 -23.65 -3.24 23.98
N SER A 615 -22.77 -3.16 25.00
CA SER A 615 -21.31 -3.29 24.84
C SER A 615 -20.79 -4.73 24.94
N VAL A 616 -21.62 -5.65 25.42
CA VAL A 616 -21.25 -7.04 25.68
C VAL A 616 -22.02 -7.93 24.72
N HIS A 617 -21.36 -8.39 23.66
CA HIS A 617 -21.98 -9.26 22.67
C HIS A 617 -21.66 -10.73 22.92
N PHE A 618 -22.50 -11.60 22.36
CA PHE A 618 -22.16 -13.01 22.22
C PHE A 618 -21.27 -13.17 20.99
N ASP A 619 -20.07 -13.66 21.21
CA ASP A 619 -19.06 -13.86 20.18
C ASP A 619 -18.39 -15.24 20.34
N GLU A 620 -17.64 -15.69 19.33
CA GLU A 620 -16.91 -16.95 19.31
C GLU A 620 -15.97 -17.09 20.52
N THR A 621 -15.43 -15.98 21.01
CA THR A 621 -14.59 -15.93 22.22
C THR A 621 -15.25 -16.56 23.45
N PHE A 622 -16.57 -16.37 23.65
CA PHE A 622 -17.30 -17.00 24.75
C PHE A 622 -17.38 -18.53 24.56
N SER A 623 -17.73 -18.97 23.35
CA SER A 623 -17.83 -20.37 22.99
C SER A 623 -16.50 -21.11 23.19
N VAL A 624 -15.39 -20.50 22.75
CA VAL A 624 -14.04 -21.06 22.94
C VAL A 624 -13.70 -21.20 24.42
N SER A 625 -13.91 -20.15 25.22
CA SER A 625 -13.62 -20.19 26.67
C SER A 625 -14.49 -21.23 27.41
N LEU A 626 -15.75 -21.41 27.03
CA LEU A 626 -16.63 -22.43 27.61
C LEU A 626 -16.18 -23.85 27.28
N LEU A 627 -15.78 -24.09 26.03
CA LEU A 627 -15.28 -25.40 25.59
C LEU A 627 -13.90 -25.71 26.20
N GLU A 628 -13.03 -24.73 26.34
CA GLU A 628 -11.76 -24.87 27.05
C GLU A 628 -11.99 -25.23 28.53
N TRP A 629 -12.90 -24.53 29.20
CA TRP A 629 -13.32 -24.87 30.56
C TRP A 629 -13.79 -26.33 30.67
N ALA A 630 -14.65 -26.80 29.76
CA ALA A 630 -15.11 -28.18 29.73
C ALA A 630 -13.96 -29.17 29.52
N ASN A 631 -13.03 -28.86 28.61
CA ASN A 631 -11.85 -29.68 28.35
C ASN A 631 -10.92 -29.77 29.57
N LEU A 632 -10.75 -28.68 30.32
CA LEU A 632 -9.96 -28.67 31.56
C LEU A 632 -10.67 -29.43 32.69
N LEU A 633 -11.99 -29.30 32.81
CA LEU A 633 -12.79 -30.08 33.77
C LEU A 633 -12.71 -31.59 33.51
N ARG A 634 -12.58 -32.00 32.25
CA ARG A 634 -12.35 -33.42 31.92
C ARG A 634 -10.97 -33.93 32.35
N LYS A 635 -9.97 -33.05 32.45
CA LYS A 635 -8.59 -33.40 32.82
C LYS A 635 -8.35 -33.39 34.34
N THR A 636 -9.31 -32.97 35.15
CA THR A 636 -9.23 -33.07 36.61
C THR A 636 -9.34 -34.51 37.10
N ASP A 637 -8.62 -34.86 38.17
CA ASP A 637 -8.63 -36.18 38.82
C ASP A 637 -9.90 -36.44 39.67
N ASP A 638 -11.02 -35.79 39.34
CA ASP A 638 -12.29 -35.96 40.05
C ASP A 638 -12.96 -37.29 39.64
N ASP A 639 -13.68 -37.93 40.56
CA ASP A 639 -14.47 -39.14 40.26
C ASP A 639 -15.52 -38.83 39.16
N ASP A 640 -15.78 -39.80 38.27
CA ASP A 640 -16.73 -39.64 37.16
C ASP A 640 -18.13 -39.18 37.63
N ASP A 641 -18.56 -39.54 38.85
CA ASP A 641 -19.83 -39.12 39.45
C ASP A 641 -19.83 -37.61 39.77
N SER A 642 -18.72 -37.10 40.30
CA SER A 642 -18.53 -35.67 40.60
C SER A 642 -18.44 -34.84 39.33
N LEU A 643 -17.72 -35.36 38.32
CA LEU A 643 -17.60 -34.72 37.01
C LEU A 643 -18.98 -34.62 36.33
N PHE A 644 -19.75 -35.70 36.33
CA PHE A 644 -21.10 -35.69 35.76
C PHE A 644 -22.03 -34.69 36.48
N ASP A 645 -21.98 -34.64 37.82
CA ASP A 645 -22.79 -33.69 38.58
C ASP A 645 -22.41 -32.22 38.29
N ARG A 646 -21.12 -31.93 38.03
CA ARG A 646 -20.66 -30.60 37.62
C ARG A 646 -21.14 -30.24 36.22
N TYR A 647 -21.05 -31.16 35.25
CA TYR A 647 -21.60 -30.95 33.91
C TYR A 647 -23.12 -30.75 33.92
N ARG A 648 -23.84 -31.51 34.75
CA ARG A 648 -25.28 -31.35 34.93
C ARG A 648 -25.61 -29.96 35.46
N ARG A 649 -24.94 -29.52 36.52
CA ARG A 649 -25.16 -28.19 37.11
C ARG A 649 -24.78 -27.06 36.15
N SER A 650 -23.71 -27.21 35.37
CA SER A 650 -23.34 -26.17 34.38
C SER A 650 -24.36 -26.06 33.27
N LEU A 651 -24.90 -27.17 32.77
CA LEU A 651 -26.00 -27.17 31.80
C LEU A 651 -27.29 -26.57 32.38
N GLU A 652 -27.64 -26.89 33.62
CA GLU A 652 -28.80 -26.28 34.32
C GLU A 652 -28.64 -24.75 34.45
N LEU A 653 -27.43 -24.26 34.75
CA LEU A 653 -27.14 -22.83 34.86
C LEU A 653 -27.12 -22.13 33.50
N LEU A 654 -26.58 -22.79 32.46
CA LEU A 654 -26.63 -22.26 31.09
C LEU A 654 -28.08 -22.15 30.60
N GLU A 655 -28.90 -23.18 30.82
CA GLU A 655 -30.33 -23.16 30.48
C GLU A 655 -31.07 -22.02 31.20
N ALA A 656 -30.78 -21.82 32.48
CA ALA A 656 -31.42 -20.77 33.28
C ALA A 656 -31.05 -19.35 32.82
N ASN A 657 -29.82 -19.14 32.33
CA ASN A 657 -29.32 -17.82 31.91
C ASN A 657 -29.46 -17.56 30.41
N ALA A 658 -29.82 -18.56 29.59
CA ALA A 658 -29.82 -18.44 28.12
C ALA A 658 -31.04 -17.74 27.52
N GLY A 659 -32.02 -17.36 28.34
CA GLY A 659 -33.14 -16.53 27.92
C GLY A 659 -33.81 -17.05 26.64
N SER A 660 -33.90 -16.19 25.61
CA SER A 660 -34.49 -16.53 24.31
C SER A 660 -33.57 -17.34 23.37
N ARG A 661 -32.28 -17.49 23.70
CA ARG A 661 -31.30 -18.23 22.89
C ARG A 661 -31.38 -19.74 23.11
N TRP A 662 -31.96 -20.19 24.23
CA TRP A 662 -32.15 -21.61 24.51
C TRP A 662 -33.25 -22.22 23.63
N GLY A 663 -32.93 -23.31 22.94
CA GLY A 663 -33.88 -24.04 22.08
C GLY A 663 -33.91 -23.57 20.64
N MET A 664 -34.92 -24.03 19.88
CA MET A 664 -35.00 -23.78 18.43
C MET A 664 -35.27 -22.29 18.15
N PRO A 665 -34.51 -21.66 17.23
CA PRO A 665 -34.79 -20.29 16.81
C PRO A 665 -36.21 -20.16 16.28
N ARG A 666 -36.98 -19.19 16.78
CA ARG A 666 -38.34 -18.93 16.29
C ARG A 666 -38.25 -18.12 15.00
N MET A 667 -38.73 -18.71 13.90
CA MET A 667 -38.89 -18.06 12.60
C MET A 667 -40.04 -17.05 12.65
N SER A 668 -39.84 -15.88 13.27
CA SER A 668 -40.84 -14.80 13.30
C SER A 668 -40.18 -13.45 13.06
N ILE A 669 -40.60 -12.77 12.00
CA ILE A 669 -40.16 -11.42 11.64
C ILE A 669 -40.87 -10.43 12.57
N ASP A 670 -40.12 -9.72 13.40
CA ASP A 670 -40.60 -8.47 13.99
C ASP A 670 -40.22 -7.35 13.01
N VAL A 671 -41.21 -6.76 12.35
CA VAL A 671 -41.02 -5.71 11.31
C VAL A 671 -40.62 -4.36 11.96
N SER A 672 -40.26 -4.36 13.25
CA SER A 672 -40.13 -3.18 14.09
C SER A 672 -38.75 -2.96 14.70
N THR A 673 -37.79 -3.87 14.51
CA THR A 673 -36.42 -3.68 14.98
C THR A 673 -35.66 -2.80 13.98
N PRO A 674 -35.13 -1.63 14.39
CA PRO A 674 -34.16 -0.93 13.55
C PRO A 674 -32.96 -1.85 13.36
N SER A 675 -32.44 -1.92 12.14
CA SER A 675 -31.19 -2.63 11.83
C SER A 675 -30.11 -2.23 12.83
N PRO A 676 -29.41 -3.18 13.49
CA PRO A 676 -28.04 -2.94 13.87
C PRO A 676 -27.25 -2.85 12.56
N GLU A 677 -26.84 -1.65 12.20
CA GLU A 677 -25.88 -1.42 11.12
C GLU A 677 -24.51 -1.90 11.60
N THR A 678 -24.16 -3.16 11.35
CA THR A 678 -22.77 -3.60 11.15
C THR A 678 -22.69 -5.07 10.76
N GLU A 679 -21.60 -5.39 10.07
CA GLU A 679 -21.13 -6.69 9.57
C GLU A 679 -21.71 -7.08 8.21
N GLU A 680 -21.28 -6.34 7.17
CA GLU A 680 -21.09 -6.87 5.83
C GLU A 680 -19.60 -7.16 5.60
N ASN A 681 -19.35 -8.32 4.98
CA ASN A 681 -18.11 -8.81 4.39
C ASN A 681 -17.03 -9.42 5.30
N ASP A 682 -17.37 -10.56 5.92
CA ASP A 682 -16.50 -11.73 5.81
C ASP A 682 -17.07 -12.64 4.71
N GLN A 683 -16.59 -12.47 3.47
CA GLN A 683 -16.82 -13.45 2.41
C GLN A 683 -15.59 -13.54 1.50
N ASP A 684 -14.78 -14.55 1.78
CA ASP A 684 -13.94 -15.33 0.87
C ASP A 684 -13.67 -14.69 -0.51
N TRP A 685 -12.73 -13.76 -0.55
CA TRP A 685 -12.21 -13.14 -1.77
C TRP A 685 -11.15 -14.03 -2.45
N TRP A 686 -11.49 -15.29 -2.72
CA TRP A 686 -10.71 -16.19 -3.58
C TRP A 686 -11.23 -16.27 -5.02
N ASP A 687 -12.07 -15.32 -5.44
CA ASP A 687 -12.19 -15.04 -6.86
C ASP A 687 -10.95 -14.26 -7.30
N GLU A 688 -10.10 -14.96 -8.09
CA GLU A 688 -9.16 -14.30 -8.98
C GLU A 688 -9.83 -13.06 -9.56
N PRO A 689 -9.22 -11.86 -9.50
CA PRO A 689 -9.72 -10.78 -10.29
C PRO A 689 -9.59 -11.26 -11.73
N ALA A 690 -10.73 -11.61 -12.34
CA ALA A 690 -10.84 -11.70 -13.77
C ALA A 690 -10.18 -10.43 -14.29
N LEU A 691 -9.07 -10.60 -15.00
CA LEU A 691 -8.43 -9.56 -15.76
C LEU A 691 -9.30 -9.23 -16.97
N ASP A 692 -10.55 -8.88 -16.70
CA ASP A 692 -11.39 -8.11 -17.59
C ASP A 692 -10.86 -6.68 -17.47
N GLY A 693 -9.78 -6.42 -18.20
CA GLY A 693 -9.52 -5.07 -18.64
C GLY A 693 -10.77 -4.55 -19.38
N PRO A 694 -10.97 -3.23 -19.50
CA PRO A 694 -12.14 -2.64 -20.14
C PRO A 694 -12.19 -2.84 -21.67
N TRP A 695 -11.74 -3.99 -22.18
CA TRP A 695 -11.54 -4.28 -23.60
C TRP A 695 -12.04 -5.66 -24.04
N ASP A 696 -12.69 -6.42 -23.18
CA ASP A 696 -13.59 -7.51 -23.60
C ASP A 696 -15.03 -6.99 -23.53
N GLN A 697 -15.34 -6.03 -24.41
CA GLN A 697 -16.72 -5.83 -24.82
C GLN A 697 -17.00 -6.88 -25.88
N GLU A 698 -17.92 -7.78 -25.58
CA GLU A 698 -18.74 -8.44 -26.59
C GLU A 698 -19.14 -7.37 -27.61
N GLU A 699 -18.75 -7.57 -28.87
CA GLU A 699 -19.07 -6.65 -29.96
C GLU A 699 -20.58 -6.38 -29.93
N GLU A 700 -20.98 -5.11 -29.75
CA GLU A 700 -22.33 -4.69 -30.09
C GLU A 700 -22.58 -5.10 -31.54
N GLU A 701 -23.47 -6.07 -31.73
CA GLU A 701 -23.84 -6.61 -33.03
C GLU A 701 -24.31 -5.47 -33.95
N ASP A 702 -23.58 -5.28 -35.05
CA ASP A 702 -23.95 -4.38 -36.14
C ASP A 702 -25.35 -4.77 -36.66
N PRO A 703 -26.37 -3.89 -36.57
CA PRO A 703 -27.74 -4.21 -36.97
C PRO A 703 -27.91 -4.51 -38.48
N ASP A 704 -26.86 -4.31 -39.29
CA ASP A 704 -26.84 -4.63 -40.72
C ASP A 704 -26.03 -5.89 -41.09
N SER A 705 -25.67 -6.73 -40.12
CA SER A 705 -25.04 -8.04 -40.37
C SER A 705 -25.97 -8.98 -41.19
N PRO A 706 -25.52 -9.55 -42.32
CA PRO A 706 -26.33 -10.43 -43.19
C PRO A 706 -26.83 -11.74 -42.55
N PHE A 707 -26.46 -12.00 -41.29
CA PHE A 707 -26.80 -13.21 -40.53
C PHE A 707 -28.05 -13.04 -39.62
N ALA A 708 -28.58 -11.82 -39.45
CA ALA A 708 -29.80 -11.56 -38.67
C ALA A 708 -31.05 -12.28 -39.22
N ALA A 709 -31.07 -12.63 -40.51
CA ALA A 709 -32.19 -13.31 -41.15
C ALA A 709 -32.38 -14.78 -40.72
N ALA A 710 -31.42 -15.37 -39.98
CA ALA A 710 -31.52 -16.76 -39.51
C ALA A 710 -32.26 -16.91 -38.17
N TYR A 711 -32.50 -15.82 -37.43
CA TYR A 711 -33.12 -15.84 -36.09
C TYR A 711 -34.36 -14.95 -35.96
N GLU A 712 -34.87 -14.40 -37.06
CA GLU A 712 -36.13 -13.65 -37.09
C GLU A 712 -37.32 -14.63 -36.98
N GLY A 713 -37.90 -14.74 -35.77
CA GLY A 713 -39.12 -15.53 -35.51
C GLY A 713 -39.05 -16.58 -34.41
N VAL A 714 -37.95 -16.68 -33.67
CA VAL A 714 -37.87 -17.56 -32.49
C VAL A 714 -38.20 -16.77 -31.23
N THR A 715 -39.47 -16.77 -30.82
CA THR A 715 -39.85 -16.33 -29.47
C THR A 715 -39.41 -17.40 -28.48
N PHE A 716 -38.43 -17.09 -27.63
CA PHE A 716 -38.11 -17.92 -26.47
C PHE A 716 -39.36 -17.99 -25.59
N ARG A 717 -39.86 -19.21 -25.34
CA ARG A 717 -40.99 -19.46 -24.46
C ARG A 717 -40.40 -20.07 -23.20
N ASP A 718 -40.45 -19.32 -22.12
CA ASP A 718 -40.01 -19.79 -20.82
C ASP A 718 -40.77 -21.08 -20.45
N SER A 719 -40.02 -22.08 -19.99
CA SER A 719 -40.52 -23.37 -19.54
C SER A 719 -40.65 -23.46 -18.02
N ALA A 720 -40.26 -22.41 -17.30
CA ALA A 720 -40.55 -22.22 -15.89
C ALA A 720 -41.80 -21.32 -15.77
N ASP A 721 -42.97 -21.92 -15.56
CA ASP A 721 -44.25 -21.23 -15.36
C ASP A 721 -44.28 -20.58 -13.95
N ASP A 722 -43.36 -19.63 -13.68
CA ASP A 722 -43.18 -18.99 -12.36
C ASP A 722 -43.78 -17.57 -12.26
N GLY A 723 -44.30 -17.04 -13.36
CA GLY A 723 -45.16 -15.86 -13.36
C GLY A 723 -44.46 -14.52 -13.13
N GLN A 724 -43.15 -14.40 -13.36
CA GLN A 724 -42.47 -13.11 -13.41
C GLN A 724 -42.11 -12.69 -14.85
N GLU A 725 -42.72 -11.60 -15.34
CA GLU A 725 -42.25 -10.88 -16.53
C GLU A 725 -41.14 -9.90 -16.10
N GLY A 726 -39.89 -10.18 -16.50
CA GLY A 726 -38.73 -9.35 -16.16
C GLY A 726 -38.76 -7.96 -16.83
N SER A 727 -38.83 -6.91 -16.02
CA SER A 727 -38.47 -5.53 -16.40
C SER A 727 -36.99 -5.29 -16.07
N LEU A 728 -36.31 -4.56 -16.95
CA LEU A 728 -34.93 -4.08 -16.80
C LEU A 728 -34.69 -3.50 -15.40
N SER A 729 -33.58 -3.93 -14.78
CA SER A 729 -33.24 -3.71 -13.38
C SER A 729 -32.87 -2.26 -13.06
N ASP A 730 -33.64 -1.65 -12.15
CA ASP A 730 -33.15 -0.61 -11.24
C ASP A 730 -32.09 -1.21 -10.30
N GLY A 731 -31.06 -0.42 -9.96
CA GLY A 731 -29.92 -0.82 -9.14
C GLY A 731 -30.21 -1.00 -7.65
N SER A 732 -30.87 -2.11 -7.30
CA SER A 732 -30.81 -2.69 -5.95
C SER A 732 -30.20 -4.08 -6.06
N SER A 733 -29.14 -4.36 -5.28
CA SER A 733 -28.50 -5.68 -5.23
C SER A 733 -29.55 -6.78 -5.03
N PRO A 734 -29.58 -7.85 -5.84
CA PRO A 734 -30.47 -9.00 -5.62
C PRO A 734 -30.18 -9.75 -4.31
N PHE A 735 -29.07 -9.46 -3.63
CA PHE A 735 -28.62 -10.15 -2.42
C PHE A 735 -28.94 -9.38 -1.12
N GLU A 736 -28.93 -8.04 -1.12
CA GLU A 736 -29.22 -7.21 0.08
C GLU A 736 -30.67 -7.30 0.60
N ASN A 737 -31.57 -7.87 -0.21
CA ASN A 737 -32.97 -8.09 0.12
C ASN A 737 -33.37 -9.57 0.16
N ASN A 738 -32.41 -10.50 0.30
CA ASN A 738 -32.77 -11.88 0.56
C ASN A 738 -33.11 -12.06 2.04
N GLU A 739 -34.39 -12.28 2.34
CA GLU A 739 -34.89 -12.56 3.70
C GLU A 739 -34.09 -13.66 4.41
N PHE A 740 -33.55 -14.61 3.64
CA PHE A 740 -32.72 -15.72 4.11
C PHE A 740 -31.35 -15.31 4.66
N GLU A 741 -30.72 -14.28 4.11
CA GLU A 741 -29.42 -13.81 4.60
C GLU A 741 -29.58 -13.03 5.91
N ARG A 742 -30.66 -12.24 6.01
CA ARG A 742 -31.10 -11.63 7.26
C ARG A 742 -31.43 -12.69 8.32
N TRP A 743 -32.07 -13.79 7.92
CA TRP A 743 -32.25 -14.95 8.81
C TRP A 743 -30.90 -15.53 9.24
N GLY A 744 -29.99 -15.75 8.30
CA GLY A 744 -28.63 -16.24 8.55
C GLY A 744 -27.91 -15.46 9.64
N ARG A 745 -27.73 -14.14 9.43
CA ARG A 745 -27.04 -13.26 10.39
C ARG A 745 -27.77 -13.19 11.75
N SER A 746 -29.10 -13.12 11.76
CA SER A 746 -29.87 -13.07 13.01
C SER A 746 -29.76 -14.34 13.85
N TYR A 747 -29.59 -15.51 13.21
CA TYR A 747 -29.53 -16.80 13.88
C TYR A 747 -28.11 -17.30 14.12
N GLU A 748 -27.10 -16.74 13.47
CA GLU A 748 -25.72 -17.22 13.56
C GLU A 748 -25.22 -17.31 15.00
N SER A 749 -25.37 -16.23 15.78
CA SER A 749 -24.96 -16.20 17.20
C SER A 749 -25.69 -17.27 18.03
N GLN A 750 -26.99 -17.46 17.80
CA GLN A 750 -27.78 -18.48 18.50
C GLN A 750 -27.38 -19.90 18.07
N LEU A 751 -27.10 -20.13 16.79
CA LEU A 751 -26.68 -21.43 16.27
C LEU A 751 -25.28 -21.81 16.78
N LYS A 752 -24.33 -20.85 16.78
CA LYS A 752 -23.00 -21.05 17.37
C LYS A 752 -23.10 -21.39 18.87
N PHE A 753 -23.96 -20.69 19.62
CA PHE A 753 -24.25 -21.02 21.02
C PHE A 753 -24.79 -22.45 21.18
N LEU A 754 -25.81 -22.84 20.41
CA LEU A 754 -26.40 -24.17 20.48
C LEU A 754 -25.39 -25.27 20.10
N GLN A 755 -24.49 -25.00 19.15
CA GLN A 755 -23.39 -25.90 18.81
C GLN A 755 -22.47 -26.09 20.01
N SER A 756 -22.03 -25.02 20.68
CA SER A 756 -21.19 -25.12 21.87
C SER A 756 -21.87 -25.89 23.01
N VAL A 757 -23.17 -25.68 23.21
CA VAL A 757 -23.97 -26.44 24.18
C VAL A 757 -24.04 -27.92 23.80
N ALA A 758 -24.24 -28.25 22.52
CA ALA A 758 -24.29 -29.63 22.04
C ALA A 758 -22.95 -30.35 22.25
N GLU A 759 -21.82 -29.69 22.00
CA GLU A 759 -20.49 -30.22 22.30
C GLU A 759 -20.28 -30.44 23.80
N LEU A 760 -20.75 -29.53 24.65
CA LEU A 760 -20.69 -29.68 26.10
C LEU A 760 -21.56 -30.85 26.59
N GLN A 761 -22.76 -31.02 26.02
CA GLN A 761 -23.62 -32.18 26.25
C GLN A 761 -22.95 -33.47 25.81
N GLN A 762 -22.24 -33.48 24.67
CA GLN A 762 -21.50 -34.64 24.21
C GLN A 762 -20.41 -35.05 25.21
N GLN A 763 -19.65 -34.09 25.78
CA GLN A 763 -18.68 -34.40 26.83
C GLN A 763 -19.37 -34.96 28.08
N ALA A 764 -20.49 -34.39 28.51
CA ALA A 764 -21.27 -34.87 29.65
C ALA A 764 -21.77 -36.31 29.43
N ILE A 765 -22.26 -36.64 28.22
CA ILE A 765 -22.70 -38.00 27.85
C ILE A 765 -21.53 -38.99 27.86
N ILE A 766 -20.34 -38.58 27.41
CA ILE A 766 -19.13 -39.43 27.45
C ILE A 766 -18.76 -39.78 28.89
N VAL A 767 -18.85 -38.83 29.82
CA VAL A 767 -18.62 -39.08 31.24
C VAL A 767 -19.74 -39.97 31.81
N ALA A 768 -20.99 -39.70 31.47
CA ALA A 768 -22.14 -40.50 31.89
C ALA A 768 -22.09 -41.97 31.41
N ALA A 769 -21.47 -42.22 30.25
CA ALA A 769 -21.30 -43.57 29.71
C ALA A 769 -20.16 -44.36 30.38
N ARG A 770 -19.29 -43.70 31.15
CA ARG A 770 -18.21 -44.33 31.93
C ARG A 770 -18.68 -44.74 33.33
N LEU A 771 -19.68 -44.02 33.86
CA LEU A 771 -20.48 -44.40 35.02
C LEU A 771 -21.32 -45.64 34.73
#